data_AF-A0A1G4K065-F1
#
_entry.id   AF-A0A1G4K065-F1
#
_cell.length_a   1.000
_cell.length_b   1.000
_cell.length_c   1.000
_cell.angle_alpha   90.00
_cell.angle_beta   90.00
_cell.angle_gamma   90.00
#
_symmetry.space_group_name_H-M   'P 1'
#
loop_
_entity.id
_entity.type
_entity.pdbx_description
1 polymer ?
#
loop_
_entity_poly.entity_id
_entity_poly.type
_entity_poly.pdbx_seq_one_letter_code
_entity_poly.pdbx_strand_id
1 'polypeptide(L)'
;MLLGPLKLPQVSNIPFLRADNNDTQNGPEKAVQTLHLPYSNCLVVLTTKQILVYNYKPMALVSSFVRSSHSLEKYGENQSVHAHEINAKMFQDLTTETDLNYMDPGRGKVTFYVVSSLNFVFVFEIMLNSNPVSIYKETGIPILDINKVDHDFGQDLMNNTEDDDTLTVFDKKDSHKVIQNGYAVDKQQGFLHFFTKAADTLDEIPIKKVELRLKVMFSFGRPIVDLVGFCDTDSTGEAGRHEYLMILFPHRVHILVLHEFKMKDNILIDVLDGRRLLYCQKSPCVVSQNSEGEVFLKKLDISQREAYPKRLDYDADGPLVDVYANGNVLSFVHDLCLVLYDLESEKTIKRVRSHINLTCGGLVNDEISILLTRNGMKLLTSSGNCIVSTFDEDEVTEEESDLPSFSSFATIGDTIVASAPDGKLAKWDLWSEVITPFNNFRTSKPLILQSENNDLLIFAPTSDTSSNVPFQVLKLPTQTINNHIPLVRTNGPMTMLAAFVSNKNILLIHNLITNAWHSFPDLALIDIQWLGSEYLFCRSLDDDMKEQLRCYHFPLQGSLTSNLSDQLIWSFAVSLKTEIKSIHANTLSRYKLLRVKSKSANTEELENMFKTGEILIQDAQGDLRTIDIVSKISADESIGIKVFHQHPAERIFDNEEAECKWILSHNGGYFVHQRNQILKRERVDGRTWKASVALDNVERILDVIDTGIFVVQEDKVVVHNLEDLWNDEDPVAIIEIAGGDYPVVVSPEAAIVHSVQFVLSNGCSKIVPRQAIYLDQVLESQLNAGRSYQEIDARYHSLHHYKFSLEKILSGKILSNEPLSHILSLIDHYDQGPKHSGRLEIISNCLRKIEVEHWDYLFKKLDQSPRDLLLQCIEHDEARVLGVLLMVFLNYDGSKQDKTSTEPIEKMKSDNNGNNKKSKNKNKNKNKNKKNKKNQNKQSKSDKKDENDKGNETETEICQTEAGSIATILNDEELMLQVLRILVNTASSTDEREEAREFWDMSFQLVRFIHALDEENKTSLIQRAVQTLS
;
A
#
# COMPACT_ATOMS: atom_id res chain seq x y z
N MET A 1 -1.20 5.36 -4.59
CA MET A 1 -1.61 4.57 -3.42
C MET A 1 -0.50 4.33 -2.40
N LEU A 2 0.77 4.11 -2.79
CA LEU A 2 1.87 3.99 -1.82
C LEU A 2 2.50 5.37 -1.51
N LEU A 3 2.64 5.69 -0.23
CA LEU A 3 3.33 6.89 0.26
C LEU A 3 4.11 6.54 1.52
N GLY A 4 5.36 6.99 1.62
CA GLY A 4 6.16 6.75 2.81
C GLY A 4 7.37 7.66 2.94
N PRO A 5 8.00 7.73 4.13
CA PRO A 5 9.02 8.74 4.41
C PRO A 5 10.32 8.50 3.64
N LEU A 6 10.78 9.52 2.92
CA LEU A 6 12.08 9.55 2.23
C LEU A 6 13.24 9.53 3.22
N LYS A 7 13.09 10.30 4.31
CA LYS A 7 14.09 10.49 5.36
C LYS A 7 13.40 10.74 6.69
N LEU A 8 14.18 10.76 7.76
CA LEU A 8 13.70 11.17 9.08
C LEU A 8 13.13 12.59 9.04
N PRO A 9 12.13 12.91 9.89
CA PRO A 9 11.54 14.24 9.93
C PRO A 9 12.59 15.31 10.21
N GLN A 10 12.51 16.40 9.45
CA GLN A 10 13.23 17.62 9.77
C GLN A 10 12.45 18.35 10.86
N VAL A 11 12.98 18.32 12.08
CA VAL A 11 12.37 18.98 13.22
C VAL A 11 12.96 20.37 13.40
N SER A 12 12.11 21.38 13.47
CA SER A 12 12.47 22.78 13.68
C SER A 12 11.65 23.38 14.81
N ASN A 13 12.20 24.37 15.51
CA ASN A 13 11.45 25.13 16.52
C ASN A 13 10.77 26.32 15.87
N ILE A 14 9.56 26.64 16.31
CA ILE A 14 8.93 27.90 15.92
C ILE A 14 9.77 29.10 16.41
N PRO A 15 9.74 30.23 15.67
CA PRO A 15 10.45 31.44 16.08
C PRO A 15 10.01 31.92 17.47
N PHE A 16 10.97 32.24 18.33
CA PHE A 16 10.69 32.86 19.62
C PHE A 16 10.02 34.22 19.43
N LEU A 17 9.03 34.51 20.28
CA LEU A 17 8.50 35.86 20.44
C LEU A 17 9.67 36.79 20.77
N ARG A 18 9.80 37.92 20.06
CA ARG A 18 10.79 38.94 20.41
C ARG A 18 10.57 39.32 21.88
N ALA A 19 11.62 39.19 22.69
CA ALA A 19 11.63 39.73 24.03
C ALA A 19 11.50 41.24 23.92
N ASP A 20 10.30 41.77 24.15
CA ASP A 20 10.19 43.14 24.61
C ASP A 20 11.00 43.22 25.90
N ASN A 21 11.95 44.16 25.96
CA ASN A 21 12.93 44.32 27.03
C ASN A 21 12.26 44.21 28.42
N ASN A 22 12.33 43.02 29.06
CA ASN A 22 12.47 42.74 30.49
C ASN A 22 11.88 41.40 30.98
N ASP A 23 11.13 40.62 30.18
CA ASP A 23 10.59 39.35 30.67
C ASP A 23 11.38 38.12 30.22
N THR A 24 12.19 37.60 31.16
CA THR A 24 12.99 36.37 31.05
C THR A 24 12.15 35.09 31.32
N GLN A 25 10.82 35.13 31.18
CA GLN A 25 9.92 34.04 31.58
C GLN A 25 8.93 33.54 30.51
N ASN A 26 9.14 33.79 29.21
CA ASN A 26 8.32 33.12 28.20
C ASN A 26 8.95 31.77 27.83
N GLY A 27 8.34 30.68 28.32
CA GLY A 27 8.63 29.31 27.86
C GLY A 27 8.35 29.15 26.35
N PRO A 28 8.74 28.00 25.75
CA PRO A 28 8.49 27.75 24.34
C PRO A 28 6.99 27.90 24.04
N GLU A 29 6.67 28.65 22.99
CA GLU A 29 5.29 28.86 22.59
C GLU A 29 4.71 27.56 22.00
N LYS A 30 3.42 27.33 22.23
CA LYS A 30 2.76 26.11 21.75
C LYS A 30 2.30 26.29 20.31
N ALA A 31 2.75 25.42 19.42
CA ALA A 31 2.17 25.29 18.09
C ALA A 31 0.84 24.52 18.21
N VAL A 32 -0.24 25.14 17.75
CA VAL A 32 -1.61 24.63 17.91
C VAL A 32 -2.03 23.86 16.68
N GLN A 33 -1.86 24.46 15.50
CA GLN A 33 -2.35 23.91 14.24
C GLN A 33 -1.49 24.35 13.05
N THR A 34 -1.36 23.49 12.06
CA THR A 34 -0.78 23.78 10.75
C THR A 34 -1.88 23.72 9.69
N LEU A 35 -1.84 24.64 8.71
CA LEU A 35 -2.86 24.73 7.66
C LEU A 35 -2.24 25.19 6.35
N HIS A 36 -2.44 24.42 5.29
CA HIS A 36 -2.15 24.86 3.93
C HIS A 36 -3.30 25.71 3.39
N LEU A 37 -2.96 26.80 2.70
CA LEU A 37 -3.95 27.67 2.08
C LEU A 37 -4.14 27.28 0.61
N PRO A 38 -5.37 26.92 0.19
CA PRO A 38 -5.68 26.61 -1.20
C PRO A 38 -5.23 27.72 -2.16
N TYR A 39 -4.96 27.35 -3.41
CA TYR A 39 -4.56 28.27 -4.47
C TYR A 39 -3.25 29.07 -4.22
N SER A 40 -2.45 28.68 -3.22
CA SER A 40 -1.24 29.42 -2.81
C SER A 40 -0.06 28.52 -2.39
N ASN A 41 1.14 29.10 -2.42
CA ASN A 41 2.37 28.54 -1.83
C ASN A 41 2.48 28.84 -0.32
N CYS A 42 1.38 29.17 0.37
CA CYS A 42 1.42 29.62 1.77
C CYS A 42 0.99 28.50 2.74
N LEU A 43 1.80 28.30 3.77
CA LEU A 43 1.49 27.47 4.94
C LEU A 43 1.35 28.38 6.17
N VAL A 44 0.23 28.25 6.88
CA VAL A 44 -0.02 28.94 8.14
C VAL A 44 0.33 28.02 9.30
N VAL A 45 1.14 28.52 10.23
CA VAL A 45 1.39 27.90 11.54
C VAL A 45 0.72 28.76 12.59
N LEU A 46 -0.32 28.22 13.22
CA LEU A 46 -1.03 28.85 14.32
C LEU A 46 -0.38 28.47 15.64
N THR A 47 -0.13 29.48 16.46
CA THR A 47 0.32 29.31 17.84
C THR A 47 -0.67 29.99 18.79
N THR A 48 -0.52 29.80 20.10
CA THR A 48 -1.39 30.44 21.10
C THR A 48 -1.42 31.98 21.01
N LYS A 49 -0.32 32.63 20.58
CA LYS A 49 -0.19 34.11 20.59
C LYS A 49 0.18 34.73 19.25
N GLN A 50 0.80 33.99 18.33
CA GLN A 50 1.18 34.46 17.00
C GLN A 50 0.59 33.63 15.85
N ILE A 51 0.53 34.26 14.68
CA ILE A 51 0.20 33.64 13.39
C ILE A 51 1.43 33.78 12.51
N LEU A 52 1.95 32.67 12.01
CA LEU A 52 3.13 32.64 11.16
C LEU A 52 2.73 32.17 9.77
N VAL A 53 3.19 32.88 8.75
CA VAL A 53 2.95 32.54 7.33
C VAL A 53 4.28 32.21 6.69
N TYR A 54 4.39 30.98 6.21
CA TYR A 54 5.54 30.46 5.48
C TYR A 54 5.22 30.37 4.00
N ASN A 55 6.18 30.69 3.13
CA ASN A 55 6.22 30.06 1.82
C ASN A 55 6.59 28.60 2.03
N TYR A 56 5.90 27.70 1.36
CA TYR A 56 6.13 26.26 1.51
C TYR A 56 7.35 25.79 0.69
N LYS A 57 7.43 26.21 -0.58
CA LYS A 57 8.55 25.89 -1.47
C LYS A 57 9.20 27.19 -1.97
N PRO A 58 10.38 27.59 -1.46
CA PRO A 58 11.09 26.96 -0.33
C PRO A 58 10.47 27.32 1.03
N MET A 59 10.69 26.47 2.03
CA MET A 59 10.13 26.61 3.39
C MET A 59 10.75 27.83 4.10
N ALA A 60 10.10 28.99 4.03
CA ALA A 60 10.63 30.26 4.52
C ALA A 60 9.54 31.12 5.18
N LEU A 61 9.80 31.64 6.37
CA LEU A 61 8.87 32.55 7.06
C LEU A 61 8.81 33.90 6.33
N VAL A 62 7.66 34.25 5.78
CA VAL A 62 7.46 35.48 4.99
C VAL A 62 6.64 36.55 5.72
N SER A 63 5.76 36.14 6.65
CA SER A 63 4.97 37.07 7.43
C SER A 63 4.69 36.53 8.84
N SER A 64 4.51 37.44 9.79
CA SER A 64 4.15 37.09 11.17
C SER A 64 3.23 38.15 11.77
N PHE A 65 2.22 37.71 12.53
CA PHE A 65 1.32 38.57 13.29
C PHE A 65 1.32 38.14 14.74
N VAL A 66 1.84 38.99 15.62
CA VAL A 66 1.93 38.73 17.07
C VAL A 66 0.84 39.51 17.79
N ARG A 67 0.04 38.82 18.61
CA ARG A 67 -1.00 39.47 19.42
C ARG A 67 -0.38 40.08 20.68
N SER A 68 -0.76 41.32 20.98
CA SER A 68 -0.36 41.97 22.23
C SER A 68 -1.03 41.33 23.45
N SER A 69 -0.44 41.48 24.64
CA SER A 69 -1.03 40.98 25.90
C SER A 69 -2.45 41.50 26.11
N HIS A 70 -2.71 42.77 25.79
CA HIS A 70 -4.06 43.34 25.85
C HIS A 70 -5.06 42.63 24.91
N SER A 71 -4.63 42.25 23.70
CA SER A 71 -5.46 41.49 22.76
C SER A 71 -5.77 40.09 23.29
N LEU A 72 -4.79 39.42 23.92
CA LEU A 72 -4.96 38.08 24.48
C LEU A 72 -5.89 38.10 25.70
N GLU A 73 -5.74 39.06 26.61
CA GLU A 73 -6.62 39.23 27.76
C GLU A 73 -8.08 39.49 27.35
N LYS A 74 -8.28 40.32 26.31
CA LYS A 74 -9.62 40.75 25.89
C LYS A 74 -10.33 39.75 25.00
N TYR A 75 -9.61 39.09 24.09
CA TYR A 75 -10.20 38.24 23.05
C TYR A 75 -9.76 36.77 23.14
N GLY A 76 -8.97 36.39 24.14
CA GLY A 76 -8.51 35.02 24.36
C GLY A 76 -7.35 34.60 23.47
N GLU A 77 -6.68 33.50 23.82
CA GLU A 77 -5.64 32.85 22.99
C GLU A 77 -6.23 32.25 21.71
N ASN A 78 -5.39 32.06 20.69
CA ASN A 78 -5.80 31.40 19.46
C ASN A 78 -6.03 29.90 19.70
N GLN A 79 -7.08 29.34 19.09
CA GLN A 79 -7.51 27.96 19.31
C GLN A 79 -7.52 27.12 18.03
N SER A 80 -8.00 27.67 16.92
CA SER A 80 -8.02 26.95 15.64
C SER A 80 -7.93 27.91 14.46
N VAL A 81 -7.50 27.38 13.31
CA VAL A 81 -7.46 28.09 12.04
C VAL A 81 -8.16 27.27 10.96
N HIS A 82 -8.91 27.96 10.10
CA HIS A 82 -9.69 27.38 9.02
C HIS A 82 -9.37 28.11 7.73
N ALA A 83 -9.03 27.38 6.67
CA ALA A 83 -8.82 28.02 5.37
C ALA A 83 -10.17 28.33 4.73
N HIS A 84 -10.13 29.30 3.84
CA HIS A 84 -11.19 29.54 2.90
C HIS A 84 -11.33 28.37 1.89
N GLU A 85 -12.53 28.16 1.37
CA GLU A 85 -12.80 27.37 0.15
C GLU A 85 -12.52 25.86 0.16
N ILE A 86 -12.00 25.26 1.23
CA ILE A 86 -11.74 23.80 1.29
C ILE A 86 -13.01 22.97 1.00
N ASN A 87 -14.20 23.55 1.17
CA ASN A 87 -15.48 22.90 0.85
C ASN A 87 -16.50 23.88 0.22
N ALA A 88 -16.14 24.59 -0.86
CA ALA A 88 -17.06 25.47 -1.58
C ALA A 88 -18.41 24.79 -1.92
N LYS A 89 -18.38 23.48 -2.20
CA LYS A 89 -19.57 22.65 -2.45
C LYS A 89 -20.59 22.60 -1.29
N MET A 90 -20.21 22.91 -0.04
CA MET A 90 -21.17 23.04 1.07
C MET A 90 -22.17 24.17 0.88
N PHE A 91 -21.85 25.15 0.03
CA PHE A 91 -22.69 26.32 -0.24
C PHE A 91 -23.41 26.19 -1.58
N GLN A 92 -23.42 25.00 -2.22
CA GLN A 92 -24.02 24.79 -3.54
C GLN A 92 -25.51 25.12 -3.61
N ASP A 93 -26.25 24.99 -2.50
CA ASP A 93 -27.66 25.38 -2.42
C ASP A 93 -27.88 26.91 -2.33
N LEU A 94 -26.80 27.68 -2.10
CA LEU A 94 -26.83 29.13 -1.90
C LEU A 94 -26.22 29.92 -3.05
N THR A 95 -25.42 29.27 -3.92
CA THR A 95 -24.73 29.88 -5.06
C THR A 95 -25.12 29.17 -6.36
N THR A 96 -24.90 29.79 -7.53
CA THR A 96 -25.22 29.12 -8.80
C THR A 96 -24.11 28.13 -9.20
N GLU A 97 -24.45 27.03 -9.87
CA GLU A 97 -23.47 26.00 -10.29
C GLU A 97 -22.37 26.57 -11.22
N THR A 98 -22.67 27.64 -11.94
CA THR A 98 -21.69 28.38 -12.74
C THR A 98 -20.61 29.01 -11.85
N ASP A 99 -20.98 29.62 -10.71
CA ASP A 99 -20.01 30.31 -9.84
C ASP A 99 -19.08 29.34 -9.08
N LEU A 100 -19.52 28.09 -8.85
CA LEU A 100 -18.72 27.05 -8.19
C LEU A 100 -17.67 26.42 -9.12
N ASN A 101 -17.96 26.34 -10.42
CA ASN A 101 -17.04 25.82 -11.42
C ASN A 101 -16.07 26.89 -11.93
N TYR A 102 -16.50 28.15 -11.93
CA TYR A 102 -15.69 29.32 -12.26
C TYR A 102 -15.16 29.98 -10.97
N MET A 103 -14.29 29.27 -10.26
CA MET A 103 -13.54 29.89 -9.16
C MET A 103 -12.54 30.88 -9.77
N ASP A 104 -12.86 32.17 -9.81
CA ASP A 104 -11.85 33.22 -10.01
C ASP A 104 -10.98 33.20 -8.74
N PRO A 105 -9.72 32.71 -8.77
CA PRO A 105 -8.87 32.67 -7.59
C PRO A 105 -8.56 34.12 -7.23
N GLY A 106 -9.40 34.69 -6.37
CA GLY A 106 -9.68 36.12 -6.36
C GLY A 106 -8.43 36.97 -6.46
N ARG A 107 -8.14 37.52 -7.64
CA ARG A 107 -7.03 38.43 -7.98
C ARG A 107 -5.95 38.58 -6.89
N GLY A 108 -5.20 37.51 -6.62
CA GLY A 108 -4.10 37.55 -5.66
C GLY A 108 -4.50 37.78 -4.19
N LYS A 109 -5.61 37.22 -3.71
CA LYS A 109 -6.01 37.27 -2.30
C LYS A 109 -6.49 35.92 -1.80
N VAL A 110 -6.00 35.50 -0.65
CA VAL A 110 -6.47 34.29 0.04
C VAL A 110 -6.91 34.65 1.44
N THR A 111 -8.09 34.19 1.85
CA THR A 111 -8.67 34.48 3.16
C THR A 111 -8.50 33.27 4.08
N PHE A 112 -8.37 33.50 5.40
CA PHE A 112 -8.47 32.43 6.39
C PHE A 112 -9.01 32.98 7.71
N TYR A 113 -9.52 32.08 8.55
CA TYR A 113 -10.25 32.42 9.76
C TYR A 113 -9.51 31.85 10.98
N VAL A 114 -9.28 32.68 12.00
CA VAL A 114 -8.69 32.24 13.28
C VAL A 114 -9.74 32.36 14.37
N VAL A 115 -10.00 31.26 15.08
CA VAL A 115 -10.93 31.20 16.21
C VAL A 115 -10.17 31.31 17.52
N SER A 116 -10.68 32.09 18.47
CA SER A 116 -10.11 32.22 19.80
C SER A 116 -10.88 31.47 20.88
N SER A 117 -10.21 31.23 22.00
CA SER A 117 -10.78 30.63 23.23
C SER A 117 -11.93 31.43 23.86
N LEU A 118 -12.09 32.72 23.52
CA LEU A 118 -13.23 33.55 23.93
C LEU A 118 -14.26 33.74 22.78
N ASN A 119 -14.27 32.83 21.81
CA ASN A 119 -15.26 32.76 20.73
C ASN A 119 -15.27 33.96 19.79
N PHE A 120 -14.09 34.53 19.52
CA PHE A 120 -13.91 35.51 18.46
C PHE A 120 -13.43 34.81 17.18
N VAL A 121 -13.91 35.29 16.04
CA VAL A 121 -13.40 34.89 14.72
C VAL A 121 -12.69 36.08 14.10
N PHE A 122 -11.39 35.94 13.90
CA PHE A 122 -10.55 36.90 13.19
C PHE A 122 -10.45 36.49 11.73
N VAL A 123 -10.82 37.40 10.83
CA VAL A 123 -10.69 37.18 9.38
C VAL A 123 -9.41 37.82 8.91
N PHE A 124 -8.48 36.98 8.45
CA PHE A 124 -7.22 37.41 7.85
C PHE A 124 -7.27 37.27 6.34
N GLU A 125 -6.69 38.23 5.65
CA GLU A 125 -6.43 38.20 4.22
C GLU A 125 -4.94 38.23 3.96
N ILE A 126 -4.51 37.32 3.09
CA ILE A 126 -3.19 37.28 2.50
C ILE A 126 -3.28 37.91 1.12
N MET A 127 -2.54 38.99 0.92
CA MET A 127 -2.33 39.56 -0.41
C MET A 127 -1.17 38.83 -1.08
N LEU A 128 -1.48 38.10 -2.16
CA LEU A 128 -0.54 37.42 -3.04
C LEU A 128 -0.27 38.30 -4.26
N ASN A 129 0.99 38.60 -4.53
CA ASN A 129 1.43 39.28 -5.75
C ASN A 129 1.80 38.27 -6.86
N SER A 130 1.18 37.09 -6.85
CA SER A 130 1.47 36.04 -7.81
C SER A 130 0.18 35.28 -8.11
N ASN A 131 -0.14 35.10 -9.38
CA ASN A 131 -1.28 34.29 -9.77
C ASN A 131 -0.97 32.78 -9.60
N PRO A 132 -1.98 31.92 -9.43
CA PRO A 132 -1.74 30.49 -9.24
C PRO A 132 -0.96 29.80 -10.37
N VAL A 133 -1.08 30.26 -11.62
CA VAL A 133 -0.32 29.71 -12.76
C VAL A 133 1.17 30.05 -12.68
N SER A 134 1.52 31.26 -12.27
CA SER A 134 2.92 31.65 -12.08
C SER A 134 3.52 30.88 -10.92
N ILE A 135 2.77 30.69 -9.83
CA ILE A 135 3.19 29.81 -8.72
C ILE A 135 3.45 28.39 -9.23
N TYR A 136 2.55 27.81 -10.03
CA TYR A 136 2.73 26.48 -10.60
C TYR A 136 3.97 26.39 -11.50
N LYS A 137 4.16 27.35 -12.41
CA LYS A 137 5.33 27.39 -13.31
C LYS A 137 6.65 27.55 -12.54
N GLU A 138 6.69 28.44 -11.55
CA GLU A 138 7.91 28.78 -10.79
C GLU A 138 8.26 27.78 -9.68
N THR A 139 7.26 27.22 -8.99
CA THR A 139 7.50 26.36 -7.80
C THR A 139 7.21 24.88 -8.04
N GLY A 140 6.42 24.54 -9.05
CA GLY A 140 6.02 23.17 -9.37
C GLY A 140 5.02 22.57 -8.37
N ILE A 141 4.30 23.40 -7.60
CA ILE A 141 3.24 22.92 -6.69
C ILE A 141 1.93 22.79 -7.49
N PRO A 142 1.27 21.62 -7.55
CA PRO A 142 0.06 21.39 -8.33
C PRO A 142 -1.17 22.02 -7.67
N ILE A 143 -1.23 23.35 -7.75
CA ILE A 143 -2.25 24.17 -7.11
C ILE A 143 -3.52 24.29 -7.98
N LEU A 144 -3.38 24.14 -9.30
CA LEU A 144 -4.47 24.14 -10.28
C LEU A 144 -4.28 22.98 -11.26
N ASP A 145 -5.39 22.33 -11.62
CA ASP A 145 -5.41 21.39 -12.74
C ASP A 145 -5.58 22.17 -14.04
N ILE A 146 -4.45 22.51 -14.67
CA ILE A 146 -4.42 23.31 -15.91
C ILE A 146 -5.26 22.68 -17.03
N ASN A 147 -5.42 21.35 -17.04
CA ASN A 147 -6.17 20.64 -18.06
C ASN A 147 -7.69 20.84 -17.93
N LYS A 148 -8.16 21.33 -16.77
CA LYS A 148 -9.58 21.66 -16.51
C LYS A 148 -9.87 23.15 -16.60
N VAL A 149 -8.84 23.97 -16.89
CA VAL A 149 -8.99 25.41 -17.03
C VAL A 149 -9.54 25.73 -18.42
N ASP A 150 -10.64 26.47 -18.49
CA ASP A 150 -11.25 26.95 -19.73
C ASP A 150 -10.24 27.75 -20.58
N HIS A 151 -10.33 27.64 -21.91
CA HIS A 151 -9.40 28.26 -22.86
C HIS A 151 -9.31 29.78 -22.69
N ASP A 152 -10.45 30.45 -22.53
CA ASP A 152 -10.49 31.92 -22.44
C ASP A 152 -9.93 32.41 -21.09
N PHE A 153 -10.23 31.70 -20.00
CA PHE A 153 -9.68 31.99 -18.67
C PHE A 153 -8.19 31.65 -18.58
N GLY A 154 -7.77 30.55 -19.20
CA GLY A 154 -6.38 30.11 -19.26
C GLY A 154 -5.47 31.10 -19.99
N GLN A 155 -5.97 31.72 -21.08
CA GLN A 155 -5.24 32.77 -21.80
C GLN A 155 -5.06 34.04 -20.95
N ASP A 156 -6.10 34.51 -20.27
CA ASP A 156 -6.00 35.69 -19.39
C ASP A 156 -5.05 35.46 -18.20
N LEU A 157 -5.02 34.23 -17.68
CA LEU A 157 -4.13 33.83 -16.58
C LEU A 157 -2.66 33.71 -17.05
N MET A 158 -2.42 33.28 -18.30
CA MET A 158 -1.09 33.18 -18.90
C MET A 158 -0.52 34.51 -19.39
N ASN A 159 -1.36 35.50 -19.71
CA ASN A 159 -0.92 36.82 -20.17
C ASN A 159 -0.45 37.75 -19.04
N ASN A 160 -0.77 37.45 -17.76
CA ASN A 160 -0.40 38.25 -16.58
C ASN A 160 0.94 37.82 -15.92
N THR A 161 1.89 37.25 -16.67
CA THR A 161 3.12 36.63 -16.14
C THR A 161 4.24 37.61 -15.72
N GLU A 162 4.03 38.93 -15.79
CA GLU A 162 5.04 39.90 -15.36
C GLU A 162 4.86 40.27 -13.88
N ASP A 163 5.45 39.49 -12.96
CA ASP A 163 5.51 39.87 -11.53
C ASP A 163 6.92 39.68 -10.94
N ASP A 164 7.54 40.80 -10.54
CA ASP A 164 8.98 40.96 -10.23
C ASP A 164 9.27 41.07 -8.70
N ASP A 165 8.34 40.65 -7.82
CA ASP A 165 8.45 40.79 -6.36
C ASP A 165 9.10 39.58 -5.67
N THR A 166 10.38 39.34 -5.97
CA THR A 166 11.22 38.36 -5.26
C THR A 166 11.86 38.98 -4.01
N LEU A 167 11.85 38.25 -2.89
CA LEU A 167 12.51 38.65 -1.64
C LEU A 167 13.93 38.10 -1.58
N THR A 168 14.91 38.98 -1.42
CA THR A 168 16.27 38.61 -0.98
C THR A 168 16.42 38.92 0.50
N VAL A 169 16.62 37.90 1.34
CA VAL A 169 16.74 38.05 2.79
C VAL A 169 18.21 37.89 3.21
N PHE A 170 18.78 38.95 3.80
CA PHE A 170 20.16 38.95 4.32
C PHE A 170 20.18 38.64 5.81
N ASP A 171 21.24 37.98 6.29
CA ASP A 171 21.50 37.87 7.73
C ASP A 171 21.71 39.28 8.30
N LYS A 172 21.05 39.55 9.43
CA LYS A 172 21.11 40.83 10.12
C LYS A 172 22.53 41.19 10.59
N LYS A 173 23.35 40.19 10.90
CA LYS A 173 24.72 40.33 11.42
C LYS A 173 25.77 40.14 10.34
N ASP A 174 25.44 39.47 9.23
CA ASP A 174 26.38 39.15 8.16
C ASP A 174 25.77 39.35 6.77
N SER A 175 26.11 40.46 6.11
CA SER A 175 25.63 40.76 4.75
C SER A 175 26.19 39.81 3.67
N HIS A 176 27.15 38.96 4.02
CA HIS A 176 27.63 37.88 3.18
C HIS A 176 26.76 36.63 3.29
N LYS A 177 25.80 36.56 4.21
CA LYS A 177 24.85 35.45 4.32
C LYS A 177 23.48 35.85 3.82
N VAL A 178 22.91 35.01 2.95
CA VAL A 178 21.59 35.20 2.34
C VAL A 178 20.77 33.94 2.56
N ILE A 179 19.45 34.07 2.71
CA ILE A 179 18.55 32.93 2.67
C ILE A 179 18.31 32.54 1.21
N GLN A 180 18.73 31.35 0.82
CA GLN A 180 18.47 30.73 -0.47
C GLN A 180 17.83 29.35 -0.22
N ASN A 181 16.74 29.05 -0.94
CA ASN A 181 15.99 27.80 -0.77
C ASN A 181 15.59 27.46 0.68
N GLY A 182 15.36 28.49 1.52
CA GLY A 182 15.01 28.32 2.93
C GLY A 182 16.19 28.11 3.89
N TYR A 183 17.43 28.10 3.39
CA TYR A 183 18.65 27.93 4.18
C TYR A 183 19.54 29.17 4.14
N ALA A 184 20.27 29.45 5.22
CA ALA A 184 21.29 30.50 5.23
C ALA A 184 22.57 30.01 4.54
N VAL A 185 22.98 30.67 3.46
CA VAL A 185 24.14 30.32 2.63
C VAL A 185 25.09 31.50 2.50
N ASP A 186 26.39 31.22 2.43
CA ASP A 186 27.42 32.23 2.13
C ASP A 186 27.32 32.66 0.66
N LYS A 187 27.28 33.98 0.43
CA LYS A 187 27.08 34.62 -0.86
C LYS A 187 28.22 34.29 -1.84
N GLN A 188 27.99 33.35 -2.74
CA GLN A 188 28.92 33.06 -3.84
C GLN A 188 28.68 34.05 -5.00
N GLN A 189 29.58 35.04 -5.13
CA GLN A 189 29.75 35.97 -6.26
C GLN A 189 28.56 36.87 -6.71
N GLY A 190 28.75 38.19 -6.64
CA GLY A 190 28.15 39.22 -7.52
C GLY A 190 26.64 39.50 -7.44
N PHE A 191 26.26 40.69 -6.94
CA PHE A 191 24.87 41.22 -6.93
C PHE A 191 24.18 41.18 -8.31
N LEU A 192 24.92 41.37 -9.41
CA LEU A 192 24.38 41.42 -10.77
C LEU A 192 23.88 40.07 -11.31
N HIS A 193 24.30 38.94 -10.71
CA HIS A 193 23.87 37.61 -11.16
C HIS A 193 22.39 37.33 -10.85
N PHE A 194 21.84 38.00 -9.82
CA PHE A 194 20.40 37.95 -9.48
C PHE A 194 19.53 38.77 -10.44
N PHE A 195 20.10 39.76 -11.13
CA PHE A 195 19.36 40.63 -12.08
C PHE A 195 19.45 40.14 -13.53
N THR A 196 20.43 39.29 -13.84
CA THR A 196 20.47 38.59 -15.12
C THR A 196 19.48 37.44 -15.08
N LYS A 197 18.28 37.62 -15.67
CA LYS A 197 17.33 36.56 -16.05
C LYS A 197 17.94 35.63 -17.12
N ALA A 198 19.17 35.16 -16.92
CA ALA A 198 19.72 34.06 -17.70
C ALA A 198 19.01 32.79 -17.22
N ALA A 199 18.52 31.99 -18.17
CA ALA A 199 17.79 30.75 -17.93
C ALA A 199 18.57 29.68 -17.12
N ASP A 200 19.83 29.98 -16.76
CA ASP A 200 20.80 29.06 -16.14
C ASP A 200 21.19 29.47 -14.70
N THR A 201 20.35 30.20 -13.94
CA THR A 201 20.55 30.29 -12.48
C THR A 201 19.97 29.05 -11.80
N LEU A 202 20.84 28.05 -11.69
CA LEU A 202 20.57 26.60 -11.67
C LEU A 202 19.85 26.02 -10.45
N ASP A 203 19.71 26.70 -9.30
CA ASP A 203 19.23 26.02 -8.07
C ASP A 203 18.23 26.81 -7.21
N GLU A 204 17.83 28.03 -7.56
CA GLU A 204 17.09 28.89 -6.61
C GLU A 204 15.60 29.02 -6.93
N ILE A 205 14.74 28.66 -5.97
CA ILE A 205 13.29 28.93 -6.04
C ILE A 205 13.02 30.30 -5.41
N PRO A 206 12.32 31.23 -6.11
CA PRO A 206 12.08 32.57 -5.60
C PRO A 206 11.21 32.55 -4.34
N ILE A 207 11.62 33.33 -3.33
CA ILE A 207 10.78 33.60 -2.16
C ILE A 207 9.88 34.79 -2.50
N LYS A 208 8.59 34.55 -2.71
CA LYS A 208 7.62 35.63 -2.98
C LYS A 208 7.25 36.37 -1.70
N LYS A 209 7.09 37.69 -1.81
CA LYS A 209 6.61 38.54 -0.72
C LYS A 209 5.11 38.35 -0.52
N VAL A 210 4.69 38.35 0.74
CA VAL A 210 3.30 38.16 1.13
C VAL A 210 2.93 39.20 2.20
N GLU A 211 1.77 39.83 2.06
CA GLU A 211 1.25 40.78 3.06
C GLU A 211 0.04 40.20 3.79
N LEU A 212 0.15 40.07 5.11
CA LEU A 212 -0.92 39.59 5.99
C LEU A 212 -1.70 40.77 6.58
N ARG A 213 -3.03 40.77 6.40
CA ARG A 213 -3.93 41.83 6.89
C ARG A 213 -5.07 41.25 7.72
N LEU A 214 -5.31 41.80 8.90
CA LEU A 214 -6.55 41.56 9.65
C LEU A 214 -7.66 42.44 9.07
N LYS A 215 -8.76 41.83 8.61
CA LYS A 215 -9.86 42.54 7.94
C LYS A 215 -11.00 42.89 8.88
N VAL A 216 -11.54 41.88 9.55
CA VAL A 216 -12.68 42.02 10.46
C VAL A 216 -12.56 41.02 11.60
N MET A 217 -13.26 41.32 12.69
CA MET A 217 -13.39 40.45 13.84
C MET A 217 -14.86 40.30 14.20
N PHE A 218 -15.34 39.06 14.26
CA PHE A 218 -16.68 38.72 14.74
C PHE A 218 -16.63 38.22 16.18
N SER A 219 -17.67 38.53 16.95
CA SER A 219 -17.80 38.10 18.34
C SER A 219 -19.05 37.24 18.49
N PHE A 220 -18.91 36.07 19.12
CA PHE A 220 -19.99 35.14 19.34
C PHE A 220 -20.17 34.85 20.83
N GLY A 221 -21.43 34.82 21.28
CA GLY A 221 -21.76 34.55 22.69
C GLY A 221 -21.72 33.06 23.08
N ARG A 222 -21.38 32.16 22.15
CA ARG A 222 -21.40 30.70 22.34
C ARG A 222 -20.09 30.08 21.81
N PRO A 223 -19.69 28.92 22.35
CA PRO A 223 -18.48 28.24 21.90
C PRO A 223 -18.62 27.78 20.44
N ILE A 224 -17.62 28.12 19.63
CA ILE A 224 -17.54 27.68 18.24
C ILE A 224 -16.87 26.31 18.21
N VAL A 225 -17.57 25.32 17.67
CA VAL A 225 -17.08 23.95 17.54
C VAL A 225 -16.31 23.78 16.24
N ASP A 226 -16.90 24.25 15.12
CA ASP A 226 -16.31 24.13 13.79
C ASP A 226 -16.76 25.31 12.90
N LEU A 227 -16.02 25.59 11.83
CA LEU A 227 -16.24 26.76 10.98
C LEU A 227 -15.78 26.53 9.54
N VAL A 228 -16.63 26.87 8.58
CA VAL A 228 -16.33 26.82 7.14
C VAL A 228 -16.71 28.16 6.52
N GLY A 229 -15.79 28.75 5.75
CA GLY A 229 -16.03 30.02 5.06
C GLY A 229 -15.83 29.92 3.55
N PHE A 230 -16.66 30.64 2.81
CA PHE A 230 -16.67 30.72 1.35
C PHE A 230 -16.90 32.17 0.91
N CYS A 231 -16.38 32.56 -0.26
CA CYS A 231 -16.56 33.89 -0.82
C CYS A 231 -16.86 33.74 -2.29
N ASP A 232 -17.90 34.41 -2.71
CA ASP A 232 -18.28 34.56 -4.09
C ASP A 232 -17.78 35.91 -4.61
N THR A 233 -17.19 35.89 -5.80
CA THR A 233 -16.76 37.08 -6.53
C THR A 233 -17.51 37.13 -7.84
N ASP A 234 -18.54 37.97 -7.93
CA ASP A 234 -19.35 38.11 -9.13
C ASP A 234 -18.48 38.37 -10.37
N SER A 235 -18.58 37.47 -11.34
CA SER A 235 -17.87 37.53 -12.64
C SER A 235 -18.28 38.72 -13.52
N THR A 236 -19.34 39.44 -13.16
CA THR A 236 -19.97 40.50 -13.98
C THR A 236 -19.43 41.91 -13.74
N GLY A 237 -18.43 42.10 -12.86
CA GLY A 237 -17.76 43.39 -12.71
C GLY A 237 -18.60 44.51 -12.05
N GLU A 238 -19.81 44.22 -11.59
CA GLU A 238 -20.66 45.16 -10.84
C GLU A 238 -20.68 44.84 -9.33
N ALA A 239 -19.65 45.31 -8.63
CA ALA A 239 -19.66 45.79 -7.24
C ALA A 239 -20.43 44.99 -6.15
N GLY A 240 -19.92 43.83 -5.76
CA GLY A 240 -20.19 43.24 -4.44
C GLY A 240 -19.37 41.98 -4.19
N ARG A 241 -18.63 41.92 -3.07
CA ARG A 241 -18.01 40.67 -2.59
C ARG A 241 -19.01 40.02 -1.63
N HIS A 242 -19.48 38.82 -1.95
CA HIS A 242 -20.42 38.07 -1.13
C HIS A 242 -19.69 37.01 -0.32
N GLU A 243 -19.73 37.06 1.01
CA GLU A 243 -19.06 36.07 1.85
C GLU A 243 -20.06 35.22 2.63
N TYR A 244 -19.85 33.91 2.69
CA TYR A 244 -20.68 32.95 3.39
C TYR A 244 -19.87 32.31 4.51
N LEU A 245 -20.42 32.27 5.73
CA LEU A 245 -19.75 31.69 6.88
C LEU A 245 -20.70 30.72 7.59
N MET A 246 -20.39 29.42 7.52
CA MET A 246 -21.10 28.35 8.23
C MET A 246 -20.37 28.05 9.53
N ILE A 247 -21.06 28.26 10.65
CA ILE A 247 -20.50 28.12 12.01
C ILE A 247 -21.31 27.08 12.77
N LEU A 248 -20.61 26.08 13.30
CA LEU A 248 -21.19 25.07 14.17
C LEU A 248 -21.04 25.48 15.63
N PHE A 249 -22.18 25.65 16.31
CA PHE A 249 -22.28 25.74 17.76
C PHE A 249 -22.77 24.39 18.32
N PRO A 250 -22.64 24.11 19.64
CA PRO A 250 -22.99 22.81 20.21
C PRO A 250 -24.42 22.32 19.91
N HIS A 251 -25.36 23.25 19.70
CA HIS A 251 -26.78 22.93 19.48
C HIS A 251 -27.37 23.52 18.20
N ARG A 252 -26.58 24.24 17.37
CA ARG A 252 -27.08 24.97 16.19
C ARG A 252 -25.99 25.17 15.15
N VAL A 253 -26.39 25.17 13.89
CA VAL A 253 -25.58 25.70 12.77
C VAL A 253 -26.11 27.08 12.41
N HIS A 254 -25.20 28.05 12.27
CA HIS A 254 -25.49 29.38 11.75
C HIS A 254 -24.80 29.53 10.40
N ILE A 255 -25.56 29.90 9.36
CA ILE A 255 -25.02 30.24 8.05
C ILE A 255 -25.21 31.73 7.86
N LEU A 256 -24.11 32.48 8.00
CA LEU A 256 -24.08 33.92 7.81
C LEU A 256 -23.88 34.23 6.34
N VAL A 257 -24.79 34.99 5.76
CA VAL A 257 -24.61 35.59 4.43
C VAL A 257 -24.16 37.03 4.64
N LEU A 258 -22.97 37.34 4.15
CA LEU A 258 -22.30 38.61 4.31
C LEU A 258 -22.09 39.26 2.94
N HIS A 259 -21.97 40.58 2.95
CA HIS A 259 -21.55 41.36 1.81
C HIS A 259 -20.52 42.38 2.30
N GLU A 260 -19.29 42.30 1.81
CA GLU A 260 -18.12 43.01 2.35
C GLU A 260 -17.97 42.83 3.87
N PHE A 261 -18.15 41.60 4.35
CA PHE A 261 -18.16 41.24 5.77
C PHE A 261 -19.23 41.93 6.64
N LYS A 262 -20.23 42.56 6.01
CA LYS A 262 -21.42 43.07 6.71
C LYS A 262 -22.55 42.07 6.59
N MET A 263 -23.18 41.75 7.71
CA MET A 263 -24.27 40.77 7.76
C MET A 263 -25.47 41.22 6.93
N LYS A 264 -25.91 40.35 6.02
CA LYS A 264 -27.09 40.51 5.17
C LYS A 264 -28.21 39.57 5.61
N ASP A 265 -27.87 38.30 5.83
CA ASP A 265 -28.80 37.28 6.30
C ASP A 265 -28.11 36.31 7.27
N ASN A 266 -28.91 35.57 8.03
CA ASN A 266 -28.46 34.55 8.95
C ASN A 266 -29.47 33.40 9.00
N ILE A 267 -29.09 32.26 8.42
CA ILE A 267 -29.89 31.03 8.41
C ILE A 267 -29.51 30.20 9.64
N LEU A 268 -30.52 29.75 10.38
CA LEU A 268 -30.36 28.99 11.62
C LEU A 268 -30.94 27.59 11.43
N ILE A 269 -30.15 26.57 11.73
CA ILE A 269 -30.58 25.17 11.69
C ILE A 269 -30.28 24.53 13.06
N ASP A 270 -31.29 23.95 13.70
CA ASP A 270 -31.15 23.31 15.01
C ASP A 270 -30.43 21.95 14.87
N VAL A 271 -29.31 21.77 15.58
CA VAL A 271 -28.48 20.56 15.51
C VAL A 271 -27.90 20.24 16.89
N LEU A 272 -28.46 19.23 17.56
CA LEU A 272 -27.95 18.80 18.88
C LEU A 272 -26.59 18.08 18.80
N ASP A 273 -25.72 18.33 19.78
CA ASP A 273 -24.43 17.67 20.01
C ASP A 273 -23.50 17.60 18.78
N GLY A 274 -23.48 18.68 17.99
CA GLY A 274 -22.63 18.77 16.81
C GLY A 274 -21.13 18.73 17.14
N ARG A 275 -20.35 17.99 16.34
CA ARG A 275 -18.90 17.80 16.49
C ARG A 275 -18.09 18.31 15.29
N ARG A 276 -18.57 18.09 14.07
CA ARG A 276 -17.84 18.44 12.84
C ARG A 276 -18.78 18.77 11.68
N LEU A 277 -18.40 19.73 10.83
CA LEU A 277 -19.03 20.04 9.54
C LEU A 277 -18.31 19.28 8.41
N LEU A 278 -19.08 18.61 7.54
CA LEU A 278 -18.55 17.80 6.43
C LEU A 278 -19.46 17.91 5.20
N TYR A 279 -18.90 17.65 4.01
CA TYR A 279 -19.67 17.59 2.77
C TYR A 279 -19.68 16.14 2.29
N CYS A 280 -20.85 15.51 2.23
CA CYS A 280 -20.98 14.12 1.78
C CYS A 280 -22.31 13.89 1.07
N GLN A 281 -22.34 12.95 0.12
CA GLN A 281 -23.53 12.64 -0.69
C GLN A 281 -24.18 13.87 -1.34
N LYS A 282 -23.36 14.79 -1.85
CA LYS A 282 -23.79 16.06 -2.46
C LYS A 282 -24.59 16.98 -1.52
N SER A 283 -24.37 16.88 -0.20
CA SER A 283 -25.08 17.70 0.78
C SER A 283 -24.18 18.09 1.97
N PRO A 284 -24.34 19.31 2.54
CA PRO A 284 -23.68 19.68 3.77
C PRO A 284 -24.25 18.88 4.95
N CYS A 285 -23.38 18.35 5.80
CA CYS A 285 -23.73 17.45 6.89
C CYS A 285 -23.03 17.84 8.20
N VAL A 286 -23.68 17.55 9.33
CA VAL A 286 -23.09 17.64 10.66
C VAL A 286 -22.99 16.25 11.27
N VAL A 287 -21.81 15.90 11.76
CA VAL A 287 -21.65 14.71 12.59
C VAL A 287 -21.85 15.11 14.05
N SER A 288 -22.67 14.34 14.76
CA SER A 288 -22.97 14.53 16.18
C SER A 288 -22.77 13.24 16.96
N GLN A 289 -22.32 13.35 18.22
CA GLN A 289 -22.17 12.23 19.13
C GLN A 289 -22.94 12.53 20.42
N ASN A 290 -23.91 11.69 20.76
CA ASN A 290 -24.70 11.87 21.98
C ASN A 290 -23.90 11.45 23.24
N SER A 291 -24.46 11.70 24.43
CA SER A 291 -23.83 11.30 25.71
C SER A 291 -23.72 9.79 25.90
N GLU A 292 -24.50 9.00 25.15
CA GLU A 292 -24.47 7.54 25.18
C GLU A 292 -23.39 6.96 24.23
N GLY A 293 -22.71 7.81 23.45
CA GLY A 293 -21.65 7.43 22.51
C GLY A 293 -22.14 7.16 21.08
N GLU A 294 -23.46 7.20 20.83
CA GLU A 294 -24.05 6.98 19.51
C GLU A 294 -23.77 8.15 18.56
N VAL A 295 -23.44 7.83 17.31
CA VAL A 295 -23.07 8.81 16.29
C VAL A 295 -24.21 8.98 15.26
N PHE A 296 -24.55 10.23 14.98
CA PHE A 296 -25.58 10.62 14.01
C PHE A 296 -24.99 11.50 12.92
N LEU A 297 -25.31 11.19 11.67
CA LEU A 297 -25.08 12.05 10.52
C LEU A 297 -26.35 12.86 10.24
N LYS A 298 -26.27 14.18 10.38
CA LYS A 298 -27.39 15.10 10.15
C LYS A 298 -27.19 15.83 8.84
N LYS A 299 -27.97 15.46 7.83
CA LYS A 299 -27.98 16.17 6.53
C LYS A 299 -28.69 17.51 6.70
N LEU A 300 -28.05 18.59 6.29
CA LEU A 300 -28.61 19.93 6.36
C LEU A 300 -29.36 20.22 5.06
N ASP A 301 -30.65 20.51 5.17
CA ASP A 301 -31.42 21.10 4.08
C ASP A 301 -31.48 22.61 4.33
N ILE A 302 -30.65 23.35 3.60
CA ILE A 302 -30.53 24.81 3.75
C ILE A 302 -31.83 25.50 3.33
N SER A 303 -32.52 24.96 2.31
CA SER A 303 -33.77 25.52 1.79
C SER A 303 -34.91 25.39 2.79
N GLN A 304 -35.04 24.23 3.43
CA GLN A 304 -36.07 23.96 4.44
C GLN A 304 -35.67 24.41 5.85
N ARG A 305 -34.39 24.74 6.06
CA ARG A 305 -33.81 25.13 7.37
C ARG A 305 -33.94 24.02 8.43
N GLU A 306 -33.93 22.77 7.98
CA GLU A 306 -34.06 21.60 8.83
C GLU A 306 -32.84 20.69 8.69
N ALA A 307 -32.58 19.89 9.74
CA ALA A 307 -31.54 18.88 9.74
C ALA A 307 -32.18 17.50 9.90
N TYR A 308 -31.89 16.61 8.96
CA TYR A 308 -32.42 15.25 8.94
C TYR A 308 -31.41 14.28 9.57
N PRO A 309 -31.66 13.77 10.78
CA PRO A 309 -30.74 12.86 11.45
C PRO A 309 -30.84 11.45 10.86
N LYS A 310 -29.70 10.86 10.53
CA LYS A 310 -29.51 9.45 10.25
C LYS A 310 -28.59 8.87 11.32
N ARG A 311 -29.08 7.88 12.07
CA ARG A 311 -28.25 7.10 13.00
C ARG A 311 -27.30 6.22 12.18
N LEU A 312 -26.02 6.23 12.51
CA LEU A 312 -25.04 5.32 11.93
C LEU A 312 -24.86 4.13 12.87
N ASP A 313 -25.00 2.91 12.32
CA ASP A 313 -24.92 1.69 13.11
C ASP A 313 -23.53 1.07 13.00
N TYR A 314 -22.66 1.36 13.97
CA TYR A 314 -21.36 0.75 14.15
C TYR A 314 -20.93 0.82 15.61
N ASP A 315 -20.17 -0.16 16.10
CA ASP A 315 -19.62 -0.06 17.45
C ASP A 315 -18.44 0.91 17.48
N ALA A 316 -18.49 1.84 18.43
CA ALA A 316 -17.44 2.78 18.72
C ALA A 316 -16.95 2.61 20.16
N ASP A 317 -15.64 2.49 20.34
CA ASP A 317 -15.01 2.49 21.65
C ASP A 317 -14.47 3.89 21.95
N GLY A 318 -15.17 4.64 22.81
CA GLY A 318 -14.71 5.93 23.34
C GLY A 318 -15.15 7.19 22.58
N PRO A 319 -14.70 8.36 23.05
CA PRO A 319 -15.12 9.65 22.49
C PRO A 319 -14.57 9.84 21.08
N LEU A 320 -15.34 10.55 20.25
CA LEU A 320 -14.95 10.94 18.91
C LEU A 320 -13.93 12.08 18.97
N VAL A 321 -12.77 11.86 18.37
CA VAL A 321 -11.66 12.82 18.30
C VAL A 321 -11.77 13.67 17.04
N ASP A 322 -11.91 13.03 15.87
CA ASP A 322 -12.05 13.72 14.60
C ASP A 322 -12.85 12.91 13.57
N VAL A 323 -13.32 13.57 12.51
CA VAL A 323 -14.05 12.95 11.40
C VAL A 323 -13.69 13.62 10.09
N TYR A 324 -13.48 12.81 9.06
CA TYR A 324 -13.28 13.28 7.69
C TYR A 324 -14.01 12.37 6.70
N ALA A 325 -14.33 12.92 5.53
CA ALA A 325 -15.02 12.23 4.46
C ALA A 325 -14.09 12.04 3.26
N ASN A 326 -14.11 10.85 2.66
CA ASN A 326 -13.46 10.55 1.40
C ASN A 326 -14.49 9.95 0.43
N GLY A 327 -15.05 10.80 -0.44
CA GLY A 327 -16.17 10.43 -1.31
C GLY A 327 -17.39 9.95 -0.51
N ASN A 328 -17.73 8.66 -0.65
CA ASN A 328 -18.85 8.02 0.05
C ASN A 328 -18.46 7.38 1.40
N VAL A 329 -17.16 7.34 1.72
CA VAL A 329 -16.65 6.72 2.95
C VAL A 329 -16.41 7.79 4.02
N LEU A 330 -16.99 7.59 5.21
CA LEU A 330 -16.71 8.39 6.40
C LEU A 330 -15.71 7.69 7.31
N SER A 331 -14.70 8.42 7.73
CA SER A 331 -13.67 7.98 8.66
C SER A 331 -13.90 8.58 10.03
N PHE A 332 -14.23 7.75 11.01
CA PHE A 332 -14.44 8.16 12.41
C PHE A 332 -13.21 7.82 13.25
N VAL A 333 -12.53 8.85 13.73
CA VAL A 333 -11.35 8.70 14.61
C VAL A 333 -11.83 8.78 16.05
N HIS A 334 -11.85 7.65 16.74
CA HIS A 334 -12.06 7.56 18.18
C HIS A 334 -10.71 7.52 18.91
N ASP A 335 -10.71 7.65 20.23
CA ASP A 335 -9.49 7.66 21.05
C ASP A 335 -8.58 6.44 20.79
N LEU A 336 -9.13 5.24 20.58
CA LEU A 336 -8.36 3.99 20.40
C LEU A 336 -8.68 3.22 19.10
N CYS A 337 -9.51 3.77 18.21
CA CYS A 337 -9.79 3.11 16.94
C CYS A 337 -10.21 4.07 15.83
N LEU A 338 -9.88 3.72 14.59
CA LEU A 338 -10.45 4.29 13.38
C LEU A 338 -11.53 3.34 12.84
N VAL A 339 -12.70 3.89 12.51
CA VAL A 339 -13.78 3.17 11.82
C VAL A 339 -14.03 3.78 10.46
N LEU A 340 -13.89 2.98 9.40
CA LEU A 340 -14.23 3.35 8.03
C LEU A 340 -15.66 2.86 7.72
N TYR A 341 -16.57 3.77 7.41
CA TYR A 341 -17.99 3.49 7.21
C TYR A 341 -18.43 3.94 5.83
N ASP A 342 -18.98 3.03 5.03
CA ASP A 342 -19.54 3.35 3.72
C ASP A 342 -21.01 3.78 3.84
N LEU A 343 -21.32 4.98 3.34
CA LEU A 343 -22.66 5.53 3.37
C LEU A 343 -23.63 4.90 2.35
N GLU A 344 -23.12 4.24 1.31
CA GLU A 344 -23.94 3.61 0.26
C GLU A 344 -24.35 2.19 0.66
N SER A 345 -23.40 1.35 1.07
CA SER A 345 -23.68 0.00 1.58
C SER A 345 -24.19 -0.02 3.04
N GLU A 346 -24.08 1.09 3.76
CA GLU A 346 -24.41 1.25 5.19
C GLU A 346 -23.66 0.28 6.11
N LYS A 347 -22.43 -0.10 5.73
CA LYS A 347 -21.60 -1.06 6.44
C LYS A 347 -20.26 -0.46 6.84
N THR A 348 -19.70 -1.00 7.94
CA THR A 348 -18.30 -0.75 8.30
C THR A 348 -17.42 -1.51 7.32
N ILE A 349 -16.53 -0.80 6.62
CA ILE A 349 -15.53 -1.38 5.72
C ILE A 349 -14.43 -2.02 6.56
N LYS A 350 -13.84 -1.25 7.48
CA LYS A 350 -12.72 -1.71 8.31
C LYS A 350 -12.69 -0.97 9.64
N ARG A 351 -12.21 -1.67 10.68
CA ARG A 351 -11.89 -1.10 11.98
C ARG A 351 -10.41 -1.31 12.25
N VAL A 352 -9.67 -0.21 12.42
CA VAL A 352 -8.25 -0.24 12.78
C VAL A 352 -8.14 0.12 14.25
N ARG A 353 -7.77 -0.84 15.09
CA ARG A 353 -7.53 -0.60 16.52
C ARG A 353 -6.12 -0.05 16.74
N SER A 354 -5.96 0.77 17.76
CA SER A 354 -4.66 1.19 18.25
C SER A 354 -4.59 1.06 19.76
N HIS A 355 -3.43 0.64 20.24
CA HIS A 355 -3.11 0.55 21.68
C HIS A 355 -2.71 1.92 22.26
N ILE A 356 -2.50 2.93 21.42
CA ILE A 356 -2.07 4.27 21.78
C ILE A 356 -3.17 5.27 21.40
N ASN A 357 -3.40 6.25 22.28
CA ASN A 357 -4.41 7.30 22.03
C ASN A 357 -4.12 8.09 20.75
N LEU A 358 -5.13 8.14 19.88
CA LEU A 358 -5.14 8.89 18.64
C LEU A 358 -5.39 10.37 18.94
N THR A 359 -4.53 11.25 18.41
CA THR A 359 -4.61 12.71 18.64
C THR A 359 -5.34 13.44 17.52
N CYS A 360 -5.14 13.00 16.27
CA CYS A 360 -5.72 13.61 15.08
C CYS A 360 -5.70 12.60 13.93
N GLY A 361 -6.63 12.72 12.99
CA GLY A 361 -6.57 12.01 11.72
C GLY A 361 -7.17 12.82 10.59
N GLY A 362 -6.75 12.55 9.36
CA GLY A 362 -7.28 13.21 8.18
C GLY A 362 -6.72 12.64 6.89
N LEU A 363 -7.07 13.26 5.77
CA LEU A 363 -6.61 12.84 4.45
C LEU A 363 -5.27 13.49 4.12
N VAL A 364 -4.34 12.69 3.59
CA VAL A 364 -3.13 13.18 2.94
C VAL A 364 -3.41 13.49 1.47
N ASN A 365 -4.13 12.57 0.83
CA ASN A 365 -4.67 12.70 -0.53
C ASN A 365 -5.96 11.86 -0.64
N ASP A 366 -6.51 11.71 -1.83
CA ASP A 366 -7.76 10.97 -2.08
C ASP A 366 -7.68 9.47 -1.78
N GLU A 367 -6.48 8.89 -1.62
CA GLU A 367 -6.27 7.45 -1.43
C GLU A 367 -5.69 7.10 -0.05
N ILE A 368 -5.08 8.06 0.64
CA ILE A 368 -4.26 7.84 1.84
C ILE A 368 -4.74 8.75 2.95
N SER A 369 -4.96 8.14 4.11
CA SER A 369 -5.24 8.81 5.37
C SER A 369 -4.04 8.72 6.31
N ILE A 370 -3.93 9.69 7.20
CA ILE A 370 -2.94 9.71 8.27
C ILE A 370 -3.63 9.65 9.62
N LEU A 371 -3.07 8.87 10.52
CA LEU A 371 -3.39 8.87 11.95
C LEU A 371 -2.17 9.34 12.72
N LEU A 372 -2.36 10.33 13.58
CA LEU A 372 -1.35 10.81 14.51
C LEU A 372 -1.64 10.26 15.91
N THR A 373 -0.57 9.83 16.57
CA THR A 373 -0.56 9.45 17.99
C THR A 373 0.43 10.33 18.73
N ARG A 374 0.49 10.17 20.06
CA ARG A 374 1.54 10.79 20.87
C ARG A 374 2.95 10.28 20.54
N ASN A 375 3.07 9.07 19.99
CA ASN A 375 4.36 8.41 19.80
C ASN A 375 4.83 8.42 18.34
N GLY A 376 3.98 8.86 17.41
CA GLY A 376 4.29 8.86 15.98
C GLY A 376 3.06 8.90 15.07
N MET A 377 3.19 8.42 13.83
CA MET A 377 2.12 8.41 12.83
C MET A 377 1.91 7.04 12.19
N LYS A 378 0.71 6.82 11.65
CA LYS A 378 0.38 5.73 10.74
C LYS A 378 -0.20 6.29 9.44
N LEU A 379 0.26 5.77 8.31
CA LEU A 379 -0.34 6.02 6.99
C LEU A 379 -1.17 4.80 6.58
N LEU A 380 -2.44 5.04 6.29
CA LEU A 380 -3.41 4.02 5.95
C LEU A 380 -4.01 4.29 4.58
N THR A 381 -4.26 3.24 3.82
CA THR A 381 -5.00 3.35 2.56
C THR A 381 -6.48 3.63 2.80
N SER A 382 -7.23 3.93 1.74
CA SER A 382 -8.68 4.15 1.77
C SER A 382 -9.48 2.93 2.24
N SER A 383 -8.94 1.72 2.12
CA SER A 383 -9.50 0.48 2.68
C SER A 383 -9.09 0.24 4.14
N GLY A 384 -8.11 1.00 4.65
CA GLY A 384 -7.54 0.90 5.99
C GLY A 384 -6.38 -0.11 6.11
N ASN A 385 -5.68 -0.43 5.02
CA ASN A 385 -4.41 -1.17 5.09
C ASN A 385 -3.27 -0.24 5.53
N CYS A 386 -2.37 -0.75 6.39
CA CYS A 386 -1.28 0.04 6.94
C CYS A 386 -0.06 0.03 6.01
N ILE A 387 0.32 1.20 5.50
CA ILE A 387 1.49 1.38 4.62
C ILE A 387 2.74 1.68 5.44
N VAL A 388 2.60 2.58 6.41
CA VAL A 388 3.71 3.03 7.27
C VAL A 388 3.22 3.11 8.71
N SER A 389 4.02 2.60 9.63
CA SER A 389 3.89 2.87 11.06
C SER A 389 5.24 3.33 11.58
N THR A 390 5.29 4.47 12.27
CA THR A 390 6.54 4.96 12.88
C THR A 390 6.77 4.44 14.29
N PHE A 391 5.86 3.62 14.80
CA PHE A 391 5.92 2.98 16.11
C PHE A 391 5.42 1.54 16.00
N ASP A 392 5.95 0.66 16.82
CA ASP A 392 5.45 -0.70 16.95
C ASP A 392 4.32 -0.73 18.00
N GLU A 393 3.24 -1.47 17.73
CA GLU A 393 2.18 -1.67 18.73
C GLU A 393 2.46 -2.85 19.65
N ASP A 394 3.32 -3.78 19.23
CA ASP A 394 3.64 -4.99 19.98
C ASP A 394 4.75 -4.75 21.02
N GLU A 395 5.60 -3.74 20.80
CA GLU A 395 6.59 -3.29 21.78
C GLU A 395 5.96 -2.29 22.77
N VAL A 396 5.46 -2.82 23.89
CA VAL A 396 5.08 -2.02 25.07
C VAL A 396 6.34 -1.56 25.80
N THR A 397 7.20 -0.79 25.14
CA THR A 397 8.32 -0.12 25.80
C THR A 397 7.88 1.29 26.18
N GLU A 398 7.92 1.58 27.49
CA GLU A 398 7.77 2.93 28.05
C GLU A 398 8.94 3.86 27.67
N GLU A 399 9.73 3.52 26.65
CA GLU A 399 10.80 4.37 26.15
C GLU A 399 10.14 5.54 25.40
N GLU A 400 10.36 6.76 25.88
CA GLU A 400 9.92 7.98 25.22
C GLU A 400 10.42 7.95 23.77
N SER A 401 9.50 7.80 22.82
CA SER A 401 9.78 8.01 21.40
C SER A 401 10.48 9.36 21.23
N ASP A 402 11.61 9.40 20.51
CA ASP A 402 12.32 10.64 20.20
C ASP A 402 11.47 11.63 19.38
N LEU A 403 10.32 11.18 18.85
CA LEU A 403 9.41 12.00 18.06
C LEU A 403 8.50 12.88 18.95
N PRO A 404 8.31 14.16 18.59
CA PRO A 404 7.34 15.03 19.26
C PRO A 404 5.91 14.47 19.21
N SER A 405 5.13 14.69 20.27
CA SER A 405 3.69 14.40 20.28
C SER A 405 2.95 15.37 19.35
N PHE A 406 2.62 14.94 18.13
CA PHE A 406 1.96 15.77 17.15
C PHE A 406 0.47 15.99 17.45
N SER A 407 -0.01 17.22 17.27
CA SER A 407 -1.40 17.63 17.52
C SER A 407 -2.18 17.98 16.26
N SER A 408 -1.50 18.35 15.17
CA SER A 408 -2.11 18.74 13.90
C SER A 408 -1.10 18.53 12.78
N PHE A 409 -1.61 18.36 11.56
CA PHE A 409 -0.80 18.31 10.36
C PHE A 409 -1.42 19.11 9.22
N ALA A 410 -0.59 19.45 8.24
CA ALA A 410 -0.99 19.92 6.93
C ALA A 410 -0.21 19.16 5.86
N THR A 411 -0.82 18.93 4.72
CA THR A 411 -0.22 18.22 3.58
C THR A 411 -0.13 19.15 2.39
N ILE A 412 1.04 19.16 1.75
CA ILE A 412 1.30 19.98 0.56
C ILE A 412 2.18 19.15 -0.37
N GLY A 413 1.65 18.76 -1.53
CA GLY A 413 2.36 17.84 -2.43
C GLY A 413 2.74 16.54 -1.73
N ASP A 414 4.00 16.13 -1.87
CA ASP A 414 4.54 14.90 -1.29
C ASP A 414 5.21 15.14 0.09
N THR A 415 4.68 16.10 0.86
CA THR A 415 5.20 16.45 2.19
C THR A 415 4.10 16.57 3.23
N ILE A 416 4.41 16.10 4.45
CA ILE A 416 3.61 16.32 5.65
C ILE A 416 4.33 17.31 6.56
N VAL A 417 3.61 18.33 7.05
CA VAL A 417 4.09 19.25 8.09
C VAL A 417 3.21 19.12 9.32
N ALA A 418 3.73 18.50 10.38
CA ALA A 418 3.04 18.39 11.66
C ALA A 418 3.55 19.40 12.68
N SER A 419 2.63 19.83 13.55
CA SER A 419 2.91 20.67 14.70
C SER A 419 2.77 19.89 15.99
N ALA A 420 3.62 20.22 16.95
CA ALA A 420 3.60 19.65 18.29
C ALA A 420 3.38 20.77 19.34
N PRO A 421 2.66 20.47 20.44
CA PRO A 421 2.38 21.45 21.50
C PRO A 421 3.62 21.99 22.22
N ASP A 422 4.78 21.35 22.07
CA ASP A 422 6.07 21.81 22.61
C ASP A 422 6.72 22.92 21.76
N GLY A 423 6.06 23.35 20.68
CA GLY A 423 6.56 24.39 19.78
C GLY A 423 7.45 23.88 18.66
N LYS A 424 7.50 22.56 18.45
CA LYS A 424 8.22 21.95 17.33
C LYS A 424 7.32 21.78 16.11
N LEU A 425 7.93 21.93 14.94
CA LEU A 425 7.37 21.59 13.63
C LEU A 425 8.22 20.46 13.04
N ALA A 426 7.57 19.39 12.60
CA ALA A 426 8.22 18.29 11.89
C ALA A 426 7.78 18.30 10.43
N LYS A 427 8.75 18.35 9.51
CA LYS A 427 8.54 18.19 8.07
C LYS A 427 8.99 16.80 7.64
N TRP A 428 8.10 16.01 7.03
CA TRP A 428 8.44 14.76 6.37
C TRP A 428 8.35 14.94 4.86
N ASP A 429 9.48 14.74 4.19
CA ASP A 429 9.49 14.56 2.74
C ASP A 429 9.18 13.09 2.44
N LEU A 430 8.32 12.82 1.47
CA LEU A 430 7.80 11.48 1.20
C LEU A 430 8.23 10.99 -0.19
N TRP A 431 8.34 9.67 -0.31
CA TRP A 431 8.24 8.93 -1.55
C TRP A 431 6.77 8.76 -1.92
N SER A 432 6.42 9.11 -3.15
CA SER A 432 5.07 9.01 -3.69
C SER A 432 5.05 8.04 -4.86
N GLU A 433 4.13 7.07 -4.86
CA GLU A 433 3.96 6.15 -6.00
C GLU A 433 3.42 6.89 -7.22
N VAL A 434 4.14 6.79 -8.32
CA VAL A 434 3.61 7.21 -9.61
C VAL A 434 2.60 6.17 -10.08
N ILE A 435 1.33 6.56 -10.20
CA ILE A 435 0.26 5.67 -10.66
C ILE A 435 0.55 5.27 -12.11
N THR A 436 1.01 4.04 -12.31
CA THR A 436 1.26 3.41 -13.61
C THR A 436 0.12 2.44 -13.94
N PRO A 437 -0.48 2.49 -15.14
CA PRO A 437 -1.49 1.52 -15.54
C PRO A 437 -0.85 0.15 -15.79
N PHE A 438 -1.52 -0.94 -15.42
CA PHE A 438 -1.12 -2.33 -15.68
C PHE A 438 -1.55 -2.78 -17.07
N ASN A 439 -1.13 -2.03 -18.08
CA ASN A 439 -1.69 -2.11 -19.41
C ASN A 439 -0.96 -3.12 -20.32
N ASN A 440 0.12 -3.73 -19.84
CA ASN A 440 0.91 -4.67 -20.62
C ASN A 440 0.83 -6.09 -20.08
N PHE A 441 -0.04 -6.92 -20.66
CA PHE A 441 -0.28 -8.27 -20.12
C PHE A 441 0.81 -9.29 -20.43
N ARG A 442 1.99 -8.85 -20.88
CA ARG A 442 3.15 -9.73 -21.15
C ARG A 442 4.28 -9.57 -20.15
N THR A 443 4.35 -8.44 -19.45
CA THR A 443 5.48 -8.11 -18.58
C THR A 443 4.97 -7.46 -17.31
N SER A 444 5.55 -7.84 -16.17
CA SER A 444 5.16 -7.26 -14.89
C SER A 444 5.43 -5.75 -14.83
N LYS A 445 4.50 -5.04 -14.21
CA LYS A 445 4.58 -3.62 -13.96
C LYS A 445 5.60 -3.32 -12.85
N PRO A 446 6.59 -2.46 -13.09
CA PRO A 446 7.50 -2.05 -12.03
C PRO A 446 6.83 -1.06 -11.07
N LEU A 447 7.34 -1.02 -9.84
CA LEU A 447 7.04 0.05 -8.90
C LEU A 447 7.96 1.24 -9.19
N ILE A 448 7.36 2.43 -9.34
CA ILE A 448 8.08 3.68 -9.52
C ILE A 448 7.65 4.61 -8.38
N LEU A 449 8.62 5.04 -7.57
CA LEU A 449 8.43 6.08 -6.56
C LEU A 449 9.14 7.35 -6.99
N GLN A 450 8.52 8.49 -6.72
CA GLN A 450 9.09 9.81 -6.95
C GLN A 450 9.26 10.57 -5.63
N SER A 451 10.21 11.50 -5.61
CA SER A 451 10.40 12.44 -4.50
C SER A 451 10.28 13.88 -4.98
N GLU A 452 10.08 14.82 -4.05
CA GLU A 452 10.07 16.26 -4.36
C GLU A 452 11.39 16.77 -4.98
N ASN A 453 12.49 16.04 -4.78
CA ASN A 453 13.80 16.35 -5.34
C ASN A 453 13.97 15.84 -6.78
N ASN A 454 12.92 15.30 -7.40
CA ASN A 454 12.92 14.74 -8.76
C ASN A 454 13.79 13.49 -8.91
N ASP A 455 14.07 12.78 -7.80
CA ASP A 455 14.65 11.44 -7.84
C ASP A 455 13.53 10.42 -8.10
N LEU A 456 13.79 9.47 -9.00
CA LEU A 456 12.92 8.35 -9.33
C LEU A 456 13.54 7.05 -8.81
N LEU A 457 12.82 6.33 -7.97
CA LEU A 457 13.19 5.01 -7.48
C LEU A 457 12.39 3.96 -8.25
N ILE A 458 13.08 3.02 -8.92
CA ILE A 458 12.46 1.96 -9.71
C ILE A 458 12.77 0.61 -9.06
N PHE A 459 11.73 -0.19 -8.87
CA PHE A 459 11.83 -1.56 -8.37
C PHE A 459 11.16 -2.52 -9.37
N ALA A 460 11.98 -3.43 -9.90
CA ALA A 460 11.59 -4.39 -10.90
C ALA A 460 12.30 -5.74 -10.67
N PRO A 461 11.67 -6.65 -9.93
CA PRO A 461 12.22 -7.96 -9.67
C PRO A 461 12.21 -8.83 -10.93
N THR A 462 13.31 -9.55 -11.18
CA THR A 462 13.42 -10.52 -12.28
C THR A 462 13.19 -11.95 -11.77
N SER A 463 12.80 -12.87 -12.65
CA SER A 463 12.43 -14.26 -12.30
C SER A 463 13.54 -15.05 -11.59
N ASP A 464 14.82 -14.69 -11.80
CA ASP A 464 15.98 -15.38 -11.24
C ASP A 464 16.44 -14.86 -9.86
N THR A 465 15.82 -13.80 -9.34
CA THR A 465 16.32 -13.11 -8.14
C THR A 465 15.82 -13.73 -6.84
N SER A 466 16.51 -14.79 -6.42
CA SER A 466 16.46 -15.32 -5.03
C SER A 466 17.17 -14.42 -4.01
N SER A 467 17.75 -13.29 -4.46
CA SER A 467 18.50 -12.33 -3.63
C SER A 467 17.82 -10.96 -3.60
N ASN A 468 18.23 -10.10 -2.65
CA ASN A 468 17.73 -8.73 -2.52
C ASN A 468 17.87 -7.96 -3.86
N VAL A 469 16.75 -7.79 -4.57
CA VAL A 469 16.69 -6.96 -5.78
C VAL A 469 16.97 -5.51 -5.39
N PRO A 470 18.04 -4.89 -5.90
CA PRO A 470 18.35 -3.52 -5.58
C PRO A 470 17.34 -2.58 -6.25
N PHE A 471 16.95 -1.53 -5.53
CA PHE A 471 16.25 -0.41 -6.16
C PHE A 471 17.21 0.36 -7.07
N GLN A 472 16.74 0.72 -8.27
CA GLN A 472 17.47 1.61 -9.16
C GLN A 472 17.04 3.05 -8.90
N VAL A 473 17.99 3.94 -8.61
CA VAL A 473 17.73 5.38 -8.47
C VAL A 473 18.14 6.08 -9.77
N LEU A 474 17.19 6.80 -10.38
CA LEU A 474 17.42 7.65 -11.53
C LEU A 474 17.20 9.11 -11.13
N LYS A 475 18.09 9.98 -11.60
CA LYS A 475 17.91 11.42 -11.50
C LYS A 475 17.50 11.95 -12.85
N LEU A 476 16.47 12.81 -12.87
CA LEU A 476 16.06 13.46 -14.10
C LEU A 476 17.18 14.39 -14.62
N PRO A 477 17.35 14.52 -15.94
CA PRO A 477 18.38 15.37 -16.55
C PRO A 477 18.09 16.87 -16.40
N THR A 478 17.01 17.21 -15.70
CA THR A 478 16.61 18.59 -15.40
C THR A 478 17.53 19.18 -14.34
N GLN A 479 18.10 20.34 -14.61
CA GLN A 479 19.03 20.99 -13.70
C GLN A 479 18.35 21.73 -12.54
N THR A 480 17.01 21.78 -12.49
CA THR A 480 16.23 22.58 -11.54
C THR A 480 15.50 21.74 -10.51
N ILE A 481 15.26 22.28 -9.31
CA ILE A 481 14.53 21.61 -8.21
C ILE A 481 12.99 21.81 -8.22
N ASN A 482 12.46 22.61 -9.14
CA ASN A 482 11.04 23.00 -9.19
C ASN A 482 10.19 22.21 -10.20
N ASN A 483 10.61 21.01 -10.61
CA ASN A 483 9.81 20.22 -11.56
C ASN A 483 8.58 19.63 -10.89
N HIS A 484 7.47 19.60 -11.63
CA HIS A 484 6.29 18.83 -11.30
C HIS A 484 6.13 17.70 -12.34
N ILE A 485 6.32 16.46 -11.90
CA ILE A 485 6.31 15.27 -12.76
C ILE A 485 5.08 14.42 -12.43
N PRO A 486 3.91 14.68 -13.05
CA PRO A 486 2.71 13.90 -12.79
C PRO A 486 2.73 12.52 -13.47
N LEU A 487 3.52 12.36 -14.54
CA LEU A 487 3.51 11.13 -15.36
C LEU A 487 4.91 10.59 -15.54
N VAL A 488 5.12 9.34 -15.11
CA VAL A 488 6.30 8.53 -15.40
C VAL A 488 5.86 7.13 -15.79
N ARG A 489 6.38 6.60 -16.89
CA ARG A 489 6.04 5.27 -17.42
C ARG A 489 7.28 4.58 -17.98
N THR A 490 7.47 3.32 -17.65
CA THR A 490 8.45 2.44 -18.32
C THR A 490 7.75 1.57 -19.36
N ASN A 491 8.45 1.22 -20.42
CA ASN A 491 7.96 0.20 -21.35
C ASN A 491 8.06 -1.20 -20.72
N GLY A 492 7.43 -2.21 -21.35
CA GLY A 492 7.35 -3.56 -20.78
C GLY A 492 8.70 -4.18 -20.41
N PRO A 493 9.66 -4.26 -21.34
CA PRO A 493 10.99 -4.79 -21.05
C PRO A 493 11.89 -3.86 -20.20
N MET A 494 11.38 -2.70 -19.76
CA MET A 494 12.11 -1.69 -19.00
C MET A 494 13.40 -1.21 -19.67
N THR A 495 13.35 -1.05 -20.98
CA THR A 495 14.44 -0.51 -21.80
C THR A 495 14.29 0.97 -22.07
N MET A 496 13.07 1.53 -21.93
CA MET A 496 12.77 2.95 -22.07
C MET A 496 11.87 3.46 -20.95
N LEU A 497 12.08 4.72 -20.58
CA LEU A 497 11.27 5.45 -19.61
C LEU A 497 10.82 6.78 -20.21
N ALA A 498 9.55 7.11 -20.06
CA ALA A 498 8.96 8.39 -20.42
C ALA A 498 8.57 9.14 -19.13
N ALA A 499 8.98 10.40 -19.00
CA ALA A 499 8.63 11.28 -17.90
C ALA A 499 8.15 12.63 -18.42
N PHE A 500 7.00 13.11 -17.96
CA PHE A 500 6.44 14.40 -18.38
C PHE A 500 6.61 15.43 -17.26
N VAL A 501 7.34 16.51 -17.55
CA VAL A 501 7.50 17.68 -16.66
C VAL A 501 6.45 18.72 -17.04
N SER A 502 5.30 18.60 -16.39
CA SER A 502 4.07 19.34 -16.73
C SER A 502 4.16 20.84 -16.49
N ASN A 503 4.87 21.33 -15.46
CA ASN A 503 5.01 22.77 -15.24
C ASN A 503 5.91 23.48 -16.27
N LYS A 504 6.60 22.70 -17.11
CA LYS A 504 7.45 23.18 -18.20
C LYS A 504 7.01 22.69 -19.58
N ASN A 505 5.97 21.87 -19.64
CA ASN A 505 5.48 21.23 -20.87
C ASN A 505 6.58 20.45 -21.63
N ILE A 506 7.42 19.69 -20.92
CA ILE A 506 8.53 18.90 -21.52
C ILE A 506 8.28 17.40 -21.34
N LEU A 507 8.33 16.65 -22.43
CA LEU A 507 8.41 15.18 -22.41
C LEU A 507 9.88 14.74 -22.49
N LEU A 508 10.29 13.94 -21.51
CA LEU A 508 11.61 13.33 -21.44
C LEU A 508 11.51 11.84 -21.76
N ILE A 509 12.36 11.35 -22.66
CA ILE A 509 12.51 9.93 -22.98
C ILE A 509 13.92 9.49 -22.61
N HIS A 510 14.04 8.52 -21.72
CA HIS A 510 15.30 7.90 -21.32
C HIS A 510 15.42 6.52 -21.92
N ASN A 511 16.51 6.27 -22.64
CA ASN A 511 16.89 4.92 -23.03
C ASN A 511 17.74 4.33 -21.89
N LEU A 512 17.20 3.35 -21.18
CA LEU A 512 17.85 2.72 -20.03
C LEU A 512 19.02 1.82 -20.42
N ILE A 513 19.10 1.39 -21.68
CA ILE A 513 20.20 0.57 -22.22
C ILE A 513 21.40 1.46 -22.54
N THR A 514 21.18 2.54 -23.30
CA THR A 514 22.27 3.46 -23.71
C THR A 514 22.56 4.55 -22.69
N ASN A 515 21.70 4.69 -21.67
CA ASN A 515 21.69 5.74 -20.68
C ASN A 515 21.62 7.16 -21.28
N ALA A 516 20.89 7.32 -22.38
CA ALA A 516 20.73 8.60 -23.09
C ALA A 516 19.34 9.20 -22.85
N TRP A 517 19.31 10.52 -22.61
CA TRP A 517 18.07 11.29 -22.45
C TRP A 517 17.76 12.11 -23.70
N HIS A 518 16.49 12.12 -24.08
CA HIS A 518 15.93 12.92 -25.15
C HIS A 518 14.82 13.81 -24.58
N SER A 519 14.75 15.07 -25.03
CA SER A 519 13.82 16.07 -24.51
C SER A 519 13.00 16.66 -25.64
N PHE A 520 11.69 16.71 -25.47
CA PHE A 520 10.72 17.25 -26.42
C PHE A 520 9.87 18.32 -25.72
N PRO A 521 10.06 19.62 -26.04
CA PRO A 521 9.32 20.72 -25.42
C PRO A 521 7.96 20.98 -26.08
N ASP A 522 7.18 21.87 -25.47
CA ASP A 522 5.91 22.44 -25.98
C ASP A 522 4.80 21.40 -26.21
N LEU A 523 4.64 20.49 -25.26
CA LEU A 523 3.61 19.44 -25.31
C LEU A 523 2.60 19.61 -24.18
N ALA A 524 1.32 19.70 -24.52
CA ALA A 524 0.22 19.64 -23.56
C ALA A 524 -0.26 18.18 -23.42
N LEU A 525 0.41 17.39 -22.58
CA LEU A 525 0.06 16.00 -22.33
C LEU A 525 -0.88 15.85 -21.12
N ILE A 526 -1.93 15.06 -21.30
CA ILE A 526 -2.88 14.66 -20.24
C ILE A 526 -2.49 13.28 -19.68
N ASP A 527 -2.17 12.32 -20.54
CA ASP A 527 -1.75 10.96 -20.14
C ASP A 527 -0.77 10.35 -21.15
N ILE A 528 0.07 9.43 -20.66
CA ILE A 528 1.03 8.67 -21.45
C ILE A 528 0.99 7.18 -21.08
N GLN A 529 1.05 6.31 -22.08
CA GLN A 529 1.01 4.85 -21.93
C GLN A 529 1.92 4.18 -22.97
N TRP A 530 2.73 3.21 -22.54
CA TRP A 530 3.50 2.40 -23.48
C TRP A 530 2.64 1.30 -24.08
N LEU A 531 2.75 1.12 -25.39
CA LEU A 531 2.16 0.04 -26.17
C LEU A 531 3.28 -0.92 -26.58
N GLY A 532 3.54 -1.92 -25.73
CA GLY A 532 4.64 -2.86 -25.92
C GLY A 532 5.99 -2.21 -25.62
N SER A 533 6.96 -2.40 -26.50
CA SER A 533 8.37 -2.03 -26.25
C SER A 533 8.78 -0.69 -26.86
N GLU A 534 8.18 -0.28 -27.98
CA GLU A 534 8.69 0.85 -28.78
C GLU A 534 7.65 1.95 -29.05
N TYR A 535 6.38 1.75 -28.68
CA TYR A 535 5.33 2.71 -29.02
C TYR A 535 4.81 3.44 -27.79
N LEU A 536 4.76 4.77 -27.85
CA LEU A 536 4.20 5.62 -26.80
C LEU A 536 2.86 6.19 -27.27
N PHE A 537 1.80 5.82 -26.58
CA PHE A 537 0.47 6.37 -26.76
C PHE A 537 0.27 7.56 -25.81
N CYS A 538 -0.20 8.68 -26.34
CA CYS A 538 -0.37 9.94 -25.62
C CYS A 538 -1.79 10.47 -25.82
N ARG A 539 -2.43 10.90 -24.73
CA ARG A 539 -3.59 11.80 -24.75
C ARG A 539 -3.05 13.22 -24.58
N SER A 540 -3.32 14.09 -25.54
CA SER A 540 -2.77 15.45 -25.57
C SER A 540 -3.81 16.48 -25.98
N LEU A 541 -3.62 17.73 -25.61
CA LEU A 541 -4.37 18.86 -26.14
C LEU A 541 -3.64 19.44 -27.37
N ASP A 542 -4.40 19.87 -28.36
CA ASP A 542 -3.88 20.69 -29.45
C ASP A 542 -3.86 22.19 -29.09
N ASP A 543 -3.39 23.03 -30.02
CA ASP A 543 -3.29 24.48 -29.83
C ASP A 543 -4.66 25.14 -29.57
N ASP A 544 -5.75 24.50 -30.01
CA ASP A 544 -7.13 24.93 -29.76
C ASP A 544 -7.70 24.33 -28.46
N MET A 545 -6.86 23.72 -27.61
CA MET A 545 -7.25 22.98 -26.40
C MET A 545 -8.23 21.83 -26.66
N LYS A 546 -8.21 21.25 -27.87
CA LYS A 546 -9.02 20.07 -28.21
C LYS A 546 -8.24 18.80 -27.95
N GLU A 547 -8.92 17.80 -27.40
CA GLU A 547 -8.31 16.51 -27.12
C GLU A 547 -7.97 15.73 -28.41
N GLN A 548 -6.75 15.22 -28.44
CA GLN A 548 -6.24 14.34 -29.47
C GLN A 548 -5.53 13.13 -28.85
N LEU A 549 -5.71 11.97 -29.48
CA LEU A 549 -4.98 10.76 -29.16
C LEU A 549 -3.90 10.57 -30.21
N ARG A 550 -2.65 10.38 -29.79
CA ARG A 550 -1.49 10.26 -30.68
C ARG A 550 -0.66 9.05 -30.28
N CYS A 551 -0.08 8.38 -31.26
CA CYS A 551 0.87 7.28 -31.02
C CYS A 551 2.20 7.60 -31.72
N TYR A 552 3.29 7.50 -30.97
CA TYR A 552 4.65 7.75 -31.42
C TYR A 552 5.46 6.45 -31.41
N HIS A 553 6.39 6.30 -32.36
CA HIS A 553 7.32 5.18 -32.44
C HIS A 553 8.71 5.63 -32.00
N PHE A 554 9.25 5.01 -30.95
CA PHE A 554 10.60 5.23 -30.44
C PHE A 554 11.41 3.94 -30.62
N PRO A 555 12.21 3.80 -31.68
CA PRO A 555 12.99 2.59 -31.89
C PRO A 555 14.11 2.44 -30.86
N LEU A 556 14.39 1.20 -30.42
CA LEU A 556 15.47 0.89 -29.47
C LEU A 556 16.87 1.21 -30.04
N GLN A 557 17.03 1.07 -31.36
CA GLN A 557 18.27 1.28 -32.09
C GLN A 557 18.07 2.35 -33.17
N GLY A 558 18.93 3.37 -33.18
CA GLY A 558 18.89 4.49 -34.13
C GLY A 558 19.02 5.85 -33.43
N SER A 559 19.36 6.89 -34.18
CA SER A 559 19.37 8.25 -33.65
C SER A 559 17.93 8.79 -33.65
N LEU A 560 17.40 9.09 -32.46
CA LEU A 560 16.15 9.85 -32.34
C LEU A 560 16.35 11.27 -32.87
N THR A 561 15.43 11.73 -33.71
CA THR A 561 15.40 13.13 -34.16
C THR A 561 14.95 14.03 -33.01
N SER A 562 15.32 15.31 -33.06
CA SER A 562 14.91 16.29 -32.04
C SER A 562 13.42 16.65 -32.12
N ASN A 563 12.74 16.34 -33.24
CA ASN A 563 11.34 16.69 -33.46
C ASN A 563 10.44 15.49 -33.17
N LEU A 564 9.50 15.66 -32.25
CA LEU A 564 8.54 14.61 -31.89
C LEU A 564 7.63 14.20 -33.07
N SER A 565 7.29 15.14 -33.95
CA SER A 565 6.41 14.90 -35.10
C SER A 565 6.94 13.84 -36.06
N ASP A 566 8.26 13.68 -36.15
CA ASP A 566 8.89 12.65 -37.00
C ASP A 566 8.60 11.24 -36.49
N GLN A 567 8.30 11.11 -35.19
CA GLN A 567 8.00 9.83 -34.54
C GLN A 567 6.50 9.50 -34.60
N LEU A 568 5.63 10.40 -35.07
CA LEU A 568 4.19 10.21 -35.08
C LEU A 568 3.76 9.16 -36.11
N ILE A 569 3.07 8.10 -35.67
CA ILE A 569 2.55 7.04 -36.55
C ILE A 569 1.03 7.02 -36.67
N TRP A 570 0.32 7.61 -35.70
CA TRP A 570 -1.13 7.64 -35.68
C TRP A 570 -1.66 8.82 -34.87
N SER A 571 -2.75 9.41 -35.33
CA SER A 571 -3.50 10.43 -34.61
C SER A 571 -5.00 10.24 -34.78
N PHE A 572 -5.75 10.58 -33.73
CA PHE A 572 -7.20 10.56 -33.70
C PHE A 572 -7.71 11.79 -32.98
N ALA A 573 -8.45 12.63 -33.70
CA ALA A 573 -9.08 13.81 -33.16
C ALA A 573 -10.41 13.43 -32.50
N VAL A 574 -10.59 13.81 -31.24
CA VAL A 574 -11.83 13.60 -30.51
C VAL A 574 -12.85 14.63 -30.99
N SER A 575 -14.10 14.20 -31.22
CA SER A 575 -15.14 15.12 -31.69
C SER A 575 -15.56 16.09 -30.59
N LEU A 576 -15.77 17.37 -30.93
CA LEU A 576 -16.23 18.43 -30.01
C LEU A 576 -17.53 18.11 -29.26
N LYS A 577 -18.34 17.16 -29.73
CA LYS A 577 -19.58 16.73 -29.07
C LYS A 577 -19.39 15.62 -28.05
N THR A 578 -18.22 14.99 -28.03
CA THR A 578 -17.93 13.77 -27.25
C THR A 578 -16.90 14.12 -26.20
N GLU A 579 -17.32 14.19 -24.94
CA GLU A 579 -16.40 14.37 -23.81
C GLU A 579 -15.90 12.99 -23.38
N ILE A 580 -14.58 12.82 -23.31
CA ILE A 580 -13.97 11.54 -22.94
C ILE A 580 -13.95 11.42 -21.42
N LYS A 581 -14.58 10.36 -20.93
CA LYS A 581 -14.61 10.02 -19.52
C LYS A 581 -13.38 9.22 -19.10
N SER A 582 -13.01 8.16 -19.84
CA SER A 582 -11.80 7.36 -19.56
C SER A 582 -11.23 6.69 -20.81
N ILE A 583 -9.93 6.38 -20.79
CA ILE A 583 -9.20 5.70 -21.87
C ILE A 583 -8.34 4.58 -21.31
N HIS A 584 -8.44 3.39 -21.89
CA HIS A 584 -7.70 2.20 -21.47
C HIS A 584 -7.01 1.55 -22.67
N ALA A 585 -5.68 1.54 -22.69
CA ALA A 585 -4.91 0.99 -23.81
C ALA A 585 -4.13 -0.27 -23.42
N ASN A 586 -4.72 -1.45 -23.64
CA ASN A 586 -4.19 -2.74 -23.19
C ASN A 586 -3.42 -3.48 -24.30
N THR A 587 -2.26 -4.06 -24.00
CA THR A 587 -1.62 -5.06 -24.88
C THR A 587 -2.15 -6.45 -24.56
N LEU A 588 -2.29 -7.30 -25.58
CA LEU A 588 -2.72 -8.68 -25.39
C LEU A 588 -1.53 -9.60 -25.08
N SER A 589 -1.75 -10.56 -24.17
CA SER A 589 -0.81 -11.64 -23.89
C SER A 589 -0.71 -12.63 -25.05
N ARG A 590 -1.86 -13.03 -25.62
CA ARG A 590 -1.96 -13.92 -26.79
C ARG A 590 -2.40 -13.18 -28.04
N TYR A 591 -1.62 -13.31 -29.10
CA TYR A 591 -1.91 -12.68 -30.39
C TYR A 591 -3.03 -13.38 -31.14
N LYS A 592 -4.07 -12.64 -31.49
CA LYS A 592 -5.17 -13.16 -32.30
C LYS A 592 -4.86 -12.97 -33.78
N LEU A 593 -4.65 -14.07 -34.50
CA LEU A 593 -4.43 -14.04 -35.95
C LEU A 593 -5.67 -13.50 -36.67
N LEU A 594 -5.48 -12.47 -37.49
CA LEU A 594 -6.51 -11.90 -38.35
C LEU A 594 -6.36 -12.49 -39.75
N ARG A 595 -7.40 -13.19 -40.22
CA ARG A 595 -7.44 -13.69 -41.61
C ARG A 595 -7.73 -12.54 -42.56
N VAL A 596 -6.70 -11.94 -43.15
CA VAL A 596 -6.85 -10.92 -44.18
C VAL A 596 -7.29 -11.58 -45.49
N LYS A 597 -8.48 -11.24 -45.99
CA LYS A 597 -8.92 -11.64 -47.34
C LYS A 597 -8.27 -10.69 -48.36
N SER A 598 -7.29 -11.18 -49.12
CA SER A 598 -6.74 -10.46 -50.26
C SER A 598 -7.83 -10.19 -51.31
N LYS A 599 -7.89 -8.96 -51.83
CA LYS A 599 -8.72 -8.57 -52.98
C LYS A 599 -7.96 -8.62 -54.31
N SER A 600 -6.69 -9.00 -54.34
CA SER A 600 -5.85 -8.98 -55.54
C SER A 600 -5.08 -10.29 -55.68
N ALA A 601 -5.35 -11.01 -56.78
CA ALA A 601 -4.81 -12.34 -57.08
C ALA A 601 -3.32 -12.39 -57.46
N ASN A 602 -2.55 -11.31 -57.28
CA ASN A 602 -1.13 -11.25 -57.64
C ASN A 602 -0.30 -10.58 -56.54
N THR A 603 -0.02 -11.31 -55.46
CA THR A 603 1.22 -11.17 -54.68
C THR A 603 1.34 -12.37 -53.75
N GLU A 604 2.43 -13.13 -53.92
CA GLU A 604 2.92 -14.08 -52.93
C GLU A 604 3.26 -13.28 -51.65
N GLU A 605 2.91 -13.84 -50.48
CA GLU A 605 2.93 -13.25 -49.12
C GLU A 605 1.57 -12.72 -48.62
N LEU A 606 0.69 -13.66 -48.23
CA LEU A 606 -0.32 -13.37 -47.20
C LEU A 606 0.44 -13.05 -45.91
N GLU A 607 0.75 -11.78 -45.66
CA GLU A 607 1.35 -11.36 -44.40
C GLU A 607 0.38 -11.64 -43.24
N ASN A 608 0.81 -12.48 -42.30
CA ASN A 608 0.05 -12.77 -41.10
C ASN A 608 -0.03 -11.52 -40.21
N MET A 609 -1.22 -10.93 -40.10
CA MET A 609 -1.50 -9.77 -39.25
C MET A 609 -2.14 -10.23 -37.94
N PHE A 610 -1.74 -9.62 -36.83
CA PHE A 610 -2.21 -10.02 -35.51
C PHE A 610 -2.83 -8.84 -34.77
N LYS A 611 -3.92 -9.09 -34.03
CA LYS A 611 -4.36 -8.15 -32.98
C LYS A 611 -3.39 -8.30 -31.81
N THR A 612 -2.68 -7.22 -31.48
CA THR A 612 -1.66 -7.19 -30.42
C THR A 612 -2.04 -6.34 -29.22
N GLY A 613 -3.13 -5.57 -29.33
CA GLY A 613 -3.66 -4.73 -28.26
C GLY A 613 -5.00 -4.11 -28.65
N GLU A 614 -5.55 -3.31 -27.74
CA GLU A 614 -6.79 -2.57 -27.91
C GLU A 614 -6.78 -1.26 -27.14
N ILE A 615 -7.49 -0.26 -27.64
CA ILE A 615 -7.75 1.02 -26.98
C ILE A 615 -9.25 1.15 -26.81
N LEU A 616 -9.69 1.35 -25.58
CA LEU A 616 -11.08 1.46 -25.17
C LEU A 616 -11.34 2.88 -24.69
N ILE A 617 -12.26 3.59 -25.32
CA ILE A 617 -12.59 4.98 -25.02
C ILE A 617 -14.03 5.04 -24.53
N GLN A 618 -14.22 5.43 -23.27
CA GLN A 618 -15.53 5.68 -22.67
C GLN A 618 -15.88 7.16 -22.81
N ASP A 619 -17.06 7.47 -23.33
CA ASP A 619 -17.57 8.84 -23.36
C ASP A 619 -18.48 9.17 -22.16
N ALA A 620 -18.80 10.46 -22.01
CA ALA A 620 -19.70 10.95 -20.98
C ALA A 620 -21.15 10.47 -21.15
N GLN A 621 -21.55 10.07 -22.36
CA GLN A 621 -22.89 9.56 -22.68
C GLN A 621 -23.06 8.05 -22.42
N GLY A 622 -21.98 7.37 -22.01
CA GLY A 622 -21.96 5.95 -21.70
C GLY A 622 -21.70 5.03 -22.89
N ASP A 623 -21.33 5.57 -24.05
CA ASP A 623 -20.86 4.77 -25.18
C ASP A 623 -19.37 4.39 -24.99
N LEU A 624 -19.05 3.16 -25.38
CA LEU A 624 -17.70 2.61 -25.41
C LEU A 624 -17.27 2.41 -26.86
N ARG A 625 -16.11 2.95 -27.21
CA ARG A 625 -15.49 2.77 -28.52
C ARG A 625 -14.25 1.91 -28.40
N THR A 626 -14.17 0.83 -29.18
CA THR A 626 -13.02 -0.07 -29.22
C THR A 626 -12.19 0.19 -30.48
N ILE A 627 -10.88 0.33 -30.33
CA ILE A 627 -9.91 0.44 -31.43
C ILE A 627 -8.91 -0.71 -31.29
N ASP A 628 -8.90 -1.64 -32.25
CA ASP A 628 -7.95 -2.74 -32.26
C ASP A 628 -6.59 -2.29 -32.80
N ILE A 629 -5.51 -2.67 -32.11
CA ILE A 629 -4.14 -2.45 -32.57
C ILE A 629 -3.71 -3.68 -33.37
N VAL A 630 -3.51 -3.50 -34.68
CA VAL A 630 -3.11 -4.55 -35.61
C VAL A 630 -1.65 -4.37 -36.00
N SER A 631 -0.85 -5.40 -35.75
CA SER A 631 0.60 -5.37 -35.92
C SER A 631 1.11 -6.57 -36.73
N LYS A 632 2.28 -6.39 -37.33
CA LYS A 632 3.10 -7.45 -37.90
C LYS A 632 4.13 -7.89 -36.86
N ILE A 633 4.34 -9.20 -36.75
CA ILE A 633 5.36 -9.77 -35.87
C ILE A 633 6.50 -10.24 -36.75
N SER A 634 7.69 -9.71 -36.51
CA SER A 634 8.92 -10.07 -37.22
C SER A 634 9.52 -11.37 -36.65
N ALA A 635 10.49 -11.95 -37.35
CA ALA A 635 11.15 -13.18 -36.92
C ALA A 635 11.98 -13.02 -35.63
N ASP A 636 12.35 -11.79 -35.28
CA ASP A 636 13.01 -11.39 -34.03
C ASP A 636 12.01 -11.04 -32.91
N GLU A 637 10.73 -11.39 -33.09
CA GLU A 637 9.62 -11.08 -32.18
C GLU A 637 9.31 -9.59 -32.00
N SER A 638 9.96 -8.71 -32.78
CA SER A 638 9.61 -7.30 -32.79
C SER A 638 8.20 -7.09 -33.32
N ILE A 639 7.42 -6.26 -32.63
CA ILE A 639 6.04 -5.93 -33.00
C ILE A 639 6.07 -4.62 -33.76
N GLY A 640 5.68 -4.65 -35.04
CA GLY A 640 5.51 -3.44 -35.85
C GLY A 640 4.04 -3.09 -36.02
N ILE A 641 3.56 -2.03 -35.38
CA ILE A 641 2.16 -1.57 -35.53
C ILE A 641 1.93 -1.12 -36.98
N LYS A 642 0.84 -1.60 -37.60
CA LYS A 642 0.47 -1.25 -38.98
C LYS A 642 -0.83 -0.47 -39.07
N VAL A 643 -1.86 -0.88 -38.32
CA VAL A 643 -3.21 -0.31 -38.42
C VAL A 643 -3.87 -0.22 -37.05
N PHE A 644 -4.51 0.92 -36.80
CA PHE A 644 -5.48 1.09 -35.72
C PHE A 644 -6.89 0.94 -36.32
N HIS A 645 -7.55 -0.19 -36.05
CA HIS A 645 -8.86 -0.50 -36.61
C HIS A 645 -9.98 -0.10 -35.65
N GLN A 646 -10.73 0.94 -36.00
CA GLN A 646 -11.81 1.47 -35.16
C GLN A 646 -13.13 0.73 -35.40
N HIS A 647 -13.74 0.25 -34.32
CA HIS A 647 -15.10 -0.30 -34.31
C HIS A 647 -16.16 0.80 -34.07
N PRO A 648 -17.43 0.55 -34.43
CA PRO A 648 -18.54 1.42 -34.04
C PRO A 648 -18.62 1.57 -32.51
N ALA A 649 -19.01 2.75 -32.04
CA ALA A 649 -19.29 2.96 -30.62
C ALA A 649 -20.58 2.24 -30.22
N GLU A 650 -20.58 1.62 -29.05
CA GLU A 650 -21.71 0.88 -28.52
C GLU A 650 -22.10 1.42 -27.14
N ARG A 651 -23.40 1.52 -26.86
CA ARG A 651 -23.88 1.97 -25.56
C ARG A 651 -23.80 0.85 -24.53
N ILE A 652 -22.88 0.98 -23.57
CA ILE A 652 -22.60 -0.07 -22.57
C ILE A 652 -22.94 0.40 -21.15
N PHE A 653 -22.74 1.70 -20.89
CA PHE A 653 -22.90 2.30 -19.56
C PHE A 653 -24.17 3.17 -19.53
N ASP A 654 -24.76 3.28 -18.35
CA ASP A 654 -25.78 4.29 -18.09
C ASP A 654 -25.13 5.67 -17.88
N ASN A 655 -25.85 6.74 -18.23
CA ASN A 655 -25.32 8.12 -18.22
C ASN A 655 -24.79 8.57 -16.84
N GLU A 656 -25.22 7.94 -15.75
CA GLU A 656 -24.86 8.30 -14.37
C GLU A 656 -23.74 7.43 -13.77
N GLU A 657 -23.27 6.41 -14.50
CA GLU A 657 -22.24 5.52 -13.98
C GLU A 657 -20.89 6.23 -13.77
N ALA A 658 -20.15 5.89 -12.71
CA ALA A 658 -18.86 6.49 -12.39
C ALA A 658 -17.79 6.22 -13.47
N GLU A 659 -16.72 7.01 -13.50
CA GLU A 659 -15.56 6.76 -14.35
C GLU A 659 -14.95 5.38 -14.09
N CYS A 660 -14.64 4.65 -15.16
CA CYS A 660 -14.01 3.34 -15.05
C CYS A 660 -12.50 3.50 -14.85
N LYS A 661 -11.95 2.84 -13.83
CA LYS A 661 -10.50 2.79 -13.56
C LYS A 661 -9.77 1.85 -14.54
N TRP A 662 -10.46 0.84 -15.06
CA TRP A 662 -9.92 -0.10 -16.05
C TRP A 662 -11.04 -0.80 -16.83
N ILE A 663 -10.82 -1.08 -18.11
CA ILE A 663 -11.72 -1.87 -18.97
C ILE A 663 -10.89 -2.84 -19.80
N LEU A 664 -11.35 -4.09 -19.94
CA LEU A 664 -10.75 -5.12 -20.78
C LEU A 664 -11.84 -5.89 -21.54
N SER A 665 -11.66 -6.13 -22.84
CA SER A 665 -12.52 -7.05 -23.57
C SER A 665 -12.16 -8.52 -23.25
N HIS A 666 -13.17 -9.32 -22.89
CA HIS A 666 -13.02 -10.74 -22.58
C HIS A 666 -14.29 -11.51 -22.94
N ASN A 667 -14.17 -12.71 -23.55
CA ASN A 667 -15.30 -13.59 -23.93
C ASN A 667 -16.48 -12.92 -24.67
N GLY A 668 -16.23 -11.86 -25.44
CA GLY A 668 -17.28 -11.12 -26.16
C GLY A 668 -18.08 -10.14 -25.28
N GLY A 669 -17.66 -9.95 -24.03
CA GLY A 669 -18.07 -8.88 -23.13
C GLY A 669 -16.88 -8.11 -22.58
N TYR A 670 -17.05 -7.50 -21.40
CA TYR A 670 -16.03 -6.65 -20.78
C TYR A 670 -15.89 -6.89 -19.28
N PHE A 671 -14.65 -6.91 -18.79
CA PHE A 671 -14.34 -6.63 -17.39
C PHE A 671 -14.24 -5.11 -17.20
N VAL A 672 -14.85 -4.60 -16.13
CA VAL A 672 -14.85 -3.17 -15.79
C VAL A 672 -14.49 -3.01 -14.32
N HIS A 673 -13.41 -2.30 -14.03
CA HIS A 673 -13.09 -1.87 -12.66
C HIS A 673 -13.70 -0.50 -12.40
N GLN A 674 -14.65 -0.43 -11.47
CA GLN A 674 -15.37 0.78 -11.12
C GLN A 674 -15.52 0.86 -9.60
N ARG A 675 -15.22 2.03 -9.01
CA ARG A 675 -15.19 2.22 -7.55
C ARG A 675 -14.25 1.21 -6.86
N ASN A 676 -14.81 0.29 -6.08
CA ASN A 676 -14.13 -0.78 -5.35
C ASN A 676 -14.60 -2.18 -5.84
N GLN A 677 -15.08 -2.28 -7.08
CA GLN A 677 -15.65 -3.51 -7.64
C GLN A 677 -15.11 -3.80 -9.04
N ILE A 678 -14.96 -5.08 -9.36
CA ILE A 678 -14.74 -5.57 -10.71
C ILE A 678 -16.07 -6.16 -11.19
N LEU A 679 -16.63 -5.58 -12.24
CA LEU A 679 -17.90 -5.99 -12.85
C LEU A 679 -17.62 -6.76 -14.14
N LYS A 680 -18.44 -7.77 -14.42
CA LYS A 680 -18.55 -8.40 -15.74
C LYS A 680 -19.77 -7.85 -16.48
N ARG A 681 -19.56 -7.42 -17.72
CA ARG A 681 -20.59 -6.90 -18.63
C ARG A 681 -20.80 -7.90 -19.76
N GLU A 682 -21.97 -8.53 -19.78
CA GLU A 682 -22.31 -9.59 -20.74
C GLU A 682 -23.46 -9.17 -21.64
N ARG A 683 -23.46 -9.68 -22.89
CA ARG A 683 -24.58 -9.50 -23.82
C ARG A 683 -25.62 -10.59 -23.59
N VAL A 684 -26.84 -10.21 -23.22
CA VAL A 684 -27.93 -11.17 -23.00
C VAL A 684 -28.67 -11.47 -24.31
N ASP A 685 -29.02 -10.44 -25.11
CA ASP A 685 -29.83 -10.59 -26.34
C ASP A 685 -29.24 -9.87 -27.57
N GLY A 686 -27.94 -9.58 -27.57
CA GLY A 686 -27.24 -8.87 -28.66
C GLY A 686 -27.56 -7.37 -28.78
N ARG A 687 -28.47 -6.84 -27.95
CA ARG A 687 -28.78 -5.39 -27.86
C ARG A 687 -28.66 -4.80 -26.45
N THR A 688 -28.72 -5.63 -25.41
CA THR A 688 -28.72 -5.23 -24.00
C THR A 688 -27.51 -5.80 -23.28
N TRP A 689 -26.90 -4.96 -22.46
CA TRP A 689 -25.77 -5.30 -21.60
C TRP A 689 -26.27 -5.54 -20.18
N LYS A 690 -25.82 -6.64 -19.57
CA LYS A 690 -26.08 -6.95 -18.16
C LYS A 690 -24.78 -6.81 -17.38
N ALA A 691 -24.83 -6.06 -16.29
CA ALA A 691 -23.75 -5.99 -15.31
C ALA A 691 -23.96 -7.02 -14.20
N SER A 692 -22.89 -7.69 -13.79
CA SER A 692 -22.85 -8.46 -12.54
C SER A 692 -21.50 -8.26 -11.85
N VAL A 693 -21.48 -8.32 -10.53
CA VAL A 693 -20.25 -8.16 -9.74
C VAL A 693 -19.45 -9.46 -9.80
N ALA A 694 -18.21 -9.39 -10.26
CA ALA A 694 -17.27 -10.50 -10.27
C ALA A 694 -16.43 -10.50 -8.97
N LEU A 695 -15.95 -9.33 -8.55
CA LEU A 695 -15.26 -9.14 -7.26
C LEU A 695 -15.74 -7.85 -6.59
N ASP A 696 -15.91 -7.92 -5.27
CA ASP A 696 -16.26 -6.80 -4.39
C ASP A 696 -15.11 -6.48 -3.41
N ASN A 697 -15.15 -5.31 -2.78
CA ASN A 697 -14.12 -4.82 -1.85
C ASN A 697 -12.69 -4.81 -2.43
N VAL A 698 -12.58 -4.52 -3.72
CA VAL A 698 -11.32 -4.36 -4.45
C VAL A 698 -10.70 -3.01 -4.13
N GLU A 699 -9.53 -3.02 -3.49
CA GLU A 699 -8.78 -1.79 -3.24
C GLU A 699 -7.99 -1.37 -4.48
N ARG A 700 -7.21 -2.31 -5.04
CA ARG A 700 -6.45 -2.09 -6.28
C ARG A 700 -6.17 -3.40 -7.01
N ILE A 701 -5.97 -3.28 -8.31
CA ILE A 701 -5.37 -4.33 -9.13
C ILE A 701 -3.85 -4.07 -9.14
N LEU A 702 -3.05 -5.07 -8.76
CA LEU A 702 -1.60 -5.00 -8.79
C LEU A 702 -1.11 -5.12 -10.24
N ASP A 703 -1.55 -6.17 -10.93
CA ASP A 703 -1.22 -6.42 -12.32
C ASP A 703 -2.17 -7.44 -12.98
N VAL A 704 -2.16 -7.48 -14.30
CA VAL A 704 -2.79 -8.51 -15.13
C VAL A 704 -1.73 -9.03 -16.10
N ILE A 705 -1.29 -10.27 -15.94
CA ILE A 705 -0.19 -10.86 -16.75
C ILE A 705 -0.64 -12.22 -17.26
N ASP A 706 -0.45 -12.44 -18.56
CA ASP A 706 -0.93 -13.59 -19.32
C ASP A 706 -2.44 -13.81 -19.22
N THR A 707 -2.85 -14.66 -18.27
CA THR A 707 -4.24 -14.95 -17.91
C THR A 707 -4.51 -14.72 -16.44
N GLY A 708 -3.50 -14.36 -15.65
CA GLY A 708 -3.63 -14.12 -14.22
C GLY A 708 -3.98 -12.67 -13.90
N ILE A 709 -4.88 -12.46 -12.95
CA ILE A 709 -5.22 -11.16 -12.37
C ILE A 709 -4.89 -11.19 -10.88
N PHE A 710 -4.15 -10.17 -10.43
CA PHE A 710 -3.66 -10.04 -9.06
C PHE A 710 -4.30 -8.83 -8.40
N VAL A 711 -5.10 -9.06 -7.35
CA VAL A 711 -5.97 -8.04 -6.76
C VAL A 711 -5.73 -7.94 -5.26
N VAL A 712 -5.58 -6.71 -4.74
CA VAL A 712 -5.67 -6.44 -3.30
C VAL A 712 -7.14 -6.32 -2.94
N GLN A 713 -7.62 -7.27 -2.15
CA GLN A 713 -8.99 -7.33 -1.65
C GLN A 713 -8.93 -7.36 -0.13
N GLU A 714 -9.50 -6.36 0.53
CA GLU A 714 -9.46 -6.23 1.99
C GLU A 714 -8.01 -6.33 2.54
N ASP A 715 -7.67 -7.35 3.31
CA ASP A 715 -6.35 -7.60 3.93
C ASP A 715 -5.54 -8.71 3.25
N LYS A 716 -5.90 -9.05 2.01
CA LYS A 716 -5.27 -10.14 1.25
C LYS A 716 -5.04 -9.77 -0.21
N VAL A 717 -4.06 -10.44 -0.82
CA VAL A 717 -3.88 -10.48 -2.27
C VAL A 717 -4.52 -11.74 -2.79
N VAL A 718 -5.48 -11.59 -3.69
CA VAL A 718 -6.20 -12.70 -4.33
C VAL A 718 -5.74 -12.82 -5.77
N VAL A 719 -5.44 -14.06 -6.17
CA VAL A 719 -4.96 -14.41 -7.51
C VAL A 719 -6.04 -15.25 -8.20
N HIS A 720 -6.56 -14.76 -9.32
CA HIS A 720 -7.47 -15.52 -10.19
C HIS A 720 -6.88 -15.68 -11.58
N ASN A 721 -7.33 -16.70 -12.33
CA ASN A 721 -7.27 -16.60 -13.79
C ASN A 721 -8.48 -15.80 -14.29
N LEU A 722 -8.34 -15.09 -15.41
CA LEU A 722 -9.41 -14.30 -16.01
C LEU A 722 -10.63 -15.17 -16.39
N GLU A 723 -10.42 -16.43 -16.79
CA GLU A 723 -11.52 -17.34 -17.10
C GLU A 723 -12.24 -17.84 -15.84
N ASP A 724 -11.49 -18.24 -14.82
CA ASP A 724 -12.03 -18.68 -13.53
C ASP A 724 -12.85 -17.52 -12.90
N LEU A 725 -12.31 -16.30 -12.96
CA LEU A 725 -13.00 -15.09 -12.51
C LEU A 725 -14.27 -14.78 -13.32
N TRP A 726 -14.27 -15.05 -14.63
CA TRP A 726 -15.46 -14.87 -15.48
C TRP A 726 -16.58 -15.84 -15.10
N ASN A 727 -16.20 -17.07 -14.76
CA ASN A 727 -17.10 -18.17 -14.42
C ASN A 727 -17.48 -18.24 -12.93
N ASP A 728 -17.06 -17.24 -12.12
CA ASP A 728 -17.28 -17.17 -10.67
C ASP A 728 -16.66 -18.37 -9.90
N GLU A 729 -15.50 -18.86 -10.34
CA GLU A 729 -14.75 -19.95 -9.69
C GLU A 729 -13.81 -19.42 -8.58
N ASP A 730 -13.39 -20.33 -7.70
CA ASP A 730 -12.51 -20.02 -6.56
C ASP A 730 -11.13 -19.49 -7.00
N PRO A 731 -10.49 -18.62 -6.18
CA PRO A 731 -9.17 -18.11 -6.48
C PRO A 731 -8.11 -19.21 -6.51
N VAL A 732 -7.08 -19.00 -7.33
CA VAL A 732 -5.91 -19.87 -7.45
C VAL A 732 -5.03 -19.76 -6.19
N ALA A 733 -4.91 -18.56 -5.62
CA ALA A 733 -4.16 -18.31 -4.40
C ALA A 733 -4.70 -17.11 -3.62
N ILE A 734 -4.55 -17.16 -2.31
CA ILE A 734 -4.85 -16.09 -1.35
C ILE A 734 -3.63 -15.87 -0.46
N ILE A 735 -3.06 -14.67 -0.51
CA ILE A 735 -1.89 -14.28 0.27
C ILE A 735 -2.30 -13.22 1.29
N GLU A 736 -2.13 -13.49 2.58
CA GLU A 736 -2.41 -12.50 3.63
C GLU A 736 -1.38 -11.36 3.62
N ILE A 737 -1.85 -10.13 3.83
CA ILE A 737 -1.00 -8.95 3.94
C ILE A 737 -0.59 -8.77 5.40
N ALA A 738 0.70 -8.97 5.69
CA ALA A 738 1.25 -8.76 7.02
C ALA A 738 1.19 -7.27 7.42
N GLY A 739 1.05 -6.99 8.72
CA GLY A 739 0.99 -5.62 9.23
C GLY A 739 2.25 -4.81 8.91
N GLY A 740 2.09 -3.68 8.21
CA GLY A 740 3.18 -2.79 7.82
C GLY A 740 3.86 -3.15 6.50
N ASP A 741 3.52 -4.28 5.89
CA ASP A 741 3.92 -4.64 4.54
C ASP A 741 2.78 -4.28 3.58
N TYR A 742 3.09 -3.64 2.45
CA TYR A 742 2.06 -3.37 1.43
C TYR A 742 2.45 -3.95 0.06
N PRO A 743 1.58 -4.76 -0.58
CA PRO A 743 1.88 -5.39 -1.86
C PRO A 743 1.95 -4.36 -2.99
N VAL A 744 2.98 -4.47 -3.83
CA VAL A 744 3.29 -3.47 -4.88
C VAL A 744 3.54 -4.05 -6.26
N VAL A 745 4.25 -5.19 -6.34
CA VAL A 745 4.70 -5.78 -7.61
C VAL A 745 4.51 -7.30 -7.55
N VAL A 746 4.21 -7.92 -8.68
CA VAL A 746 4.07 -9.38 -8.78
C VAL A 746 5.10 -9.96 -9.74
N SER A 747 5.60 -11.15 -9.44
CA SER A 747 6.42 -11.95 -10.35
C SER A 747 5.73 -13.30 -10.57
N PRO A 748 4.77 -13.39 -11.50
CA PRO A 748 4.00 -14.61 -11.74
C PRO A 748 4.87 -15.80 -12.14
N GLU A 749 5.92 -15.55 -12.93
CA GLU A 749 6.89 -16.56 -13.36
C GLU A 749 7.53 -17.28 -12.17
N ALA A 750 7.82 -16.55 -11.09
CA ALA A 750 8.40 -17.09 -9.86
C ALA A 750 7.36 -17.44 -8.78
N ALA A 751 6.07 -17.17 -9.03
CA ALA A 751 4.99 -17.23 -8.04
C ALA A 751 5.29 -16.45 -6.75
N ILE A 752 5.75 -15.20 -6.89
CA ILE A 752 6.08 -14.28 -5.79
C ILE A 752 5.24 -13.00 -5.88
N VAL A 753 4.70 -12.57 -4.75
CA VAL A 753 4.21 -11.19 -4.54
C VAL A 753 5.27 -10.42 -3.76
N HIS A 754 5.66 -9.26 -4.28
CA HIS A 754 6.60 -8.37 -3.61
C HIS A 754 5.83 -7.26 -2.90
N SER A 755 6.06 -7.17 -1.61
CA SER A 755 5.56 -6.10 -0.74
C SER A 755 6.69 -5.15 -0.38
N VAL A 756 6.34 -3.93 -0.01
CA VAL A 756 7.30 -2.93 0.47
C VAL A 756 6.97 -2.56 1.90
N GLN A 757 8.01 -2.50 2.72
CA GLN A 757 7.98 -2.04 4.10
C GLN A 757 8.83 -0.77 4.23
N PHE A 758 8.26 0.28 4.83
CA PHE A 758 9.02 1.47 5.22
C PHE A 758 9.52 1.30 6.65
N VAL A 759 10.83 1.13 6.80
CA VAL A 759 11.47 0.96 8.10
C VAL A 759 12.12 2.28 8.50
N LEU A 760 11.68 2.82 9.64
CA LEU A 760 12.32 3.96 10.29
C LEU A 760 13.01 3.51 11.56
N SER A 761 14.28 3.86 11.70
CA SER A 761 15.06 3.64 12.93
C SER A 761 15.79 4.92 13.32
N ASN A 762 16.35 4.96 14.53
CA ASN A 762 17.10 6.09 15.06
C ASN A 762 18.36 6.36 14.22
N GLY A 763 18.21 7.10 13.13
CA GLY A 763 19.27 7.52 12.23
C GLY A 763 19.06 7.21 10.74
N CYS A 764 18.09 6.38 10.35
CA CYS A 764 17.82 6.11 8.93
C CYS A 764 16.35 5.78 8.61
N SER A 765 15.95 6.15 7.38
CA SER A 765 14.73 5.65 6.72
C SER A 765 15.16 4.72 5.60
N LYS A 766 14.57 3.53 5.49
CA LYS A 766 14.87 2.57 4.44
C LYS A 766 13.59 1.92 3.93
N ILE A 767 13.55 1.72 2.62
CA ILE A 767 12.54 0.90 1.95
C ILE A 767 13.09 -0.53 1.84
N VAL A 768 12.35 -1.51 2.36
CA VAL A 768 12.74 -2.92 2.36
C VAL A 768 11.70 -3.71 1.56
N PRO A 769 12.11 -4.42 0.48
CA PRO A 769 11.22 -5.33 -0.22
C PRO A 769 11.07 -6.63 0.59
N ARG A 770 9.84 -7.12 0.68
CA ARG A 770 9.45 -8.40 1.29
C ARG A 770 8.84 -9.28 0.21
N GLN A 771 9.09 -10.58 0.30
CA GLN A 771 8.62 -11.55 -0.69
C GLN A 771 7.67 -12.53 -0.02
N ALA A 772 6.47 -12.67 -0.59
CA ALA A 772 5.53 -13.71 -0.24
C ALA A 772 5.45 -14.72 -1.41
N ILE A 773 5.93 -15.94 -1.16
CA ILE A 773 5.87 -17.04 -2.13
C ILE A 773 4.51 -17.74 -1.97
N TYR A 774 3.79 -17.92 -3.08
CA TYR A 774 2.46 -18.55 -3.08
C TYR A 774 2.37 -19.79 -3.99
N LEU A 775 3.53 -20.30 -4.43
CA LEU A 775 3.63 -21.46 -5.31
C LEU A 775 2.95 -22.71 -4.73
N ASP A 776 3.00 -22.89 -3.41
CA ASP A 776 2.33 -23.98 -2.70
C ASP A 776 0.82 -24.01 -2.97
N GLN A 777 0.17 -22.86 -2.91
CA GLN A 777 -1.27 -22.75 -3.15
C GLN A 777 -1.62 -22.98 -4.63
N VAL A 778 -0.77 -22.48 -5.55
CA VAL A 778 -0.95 -22.71 -6.99
C VAL A 778 -0.88 -24.20 -7.30
N LEU A 779 0.13 -24.91 -6.79
CA LEU A 779 0.28 -26.34 -7.00
C LEU A 779 -0.92 -27.13 -6.45
N GLU A 780 -1.41 -26.76 -5.26
CA GLU A 780 -2.59 -27.38 -4.67
C GLU A 780 -3.86 -27.16 -5.50
N SER A 781 -4.09 -25.94 -5.99
CA SER A 781 -5.18 -25.62 -6.92
C SER A 781 -5.11 -26.46 -8.20
N GLN A 782 -3.92 -26.62 -8.80
CA GLN A 782 -3.72 -27.44 -9.99
C GLN A 782 -3.95 -28.94 -9.74
N LEU A 783 -3.52 -29.45 -8.58
CA LEU A 783 -3.76 -30.82 -8.15
C LEU A 783 -5.26 -31.09 -7.95
N ASN A 784 -5.98 -30.15 -7.33
CA ASN A 784 -7.43 -30.25 -7.11
C ASN A 784 -8.21 -30.17 -8.42
N ALA A 785 -7.73 -29.39 -9.40
CA ALA A 785 -8.28 -29.36 -10.76
C ALA A 785 -8.00 -30.65 -11.58
N GLY A 786 -7.24 -31.60 -11.03
CA GLY A 786 -6.96 -32.88 -11.67
C GLY A 786 -5.99 -32.80 -12.85
N ARG A 787 -5.14 -31.76 -12.93
CA ARG A 787 -4.11 -31.67 -13.98
C ARG A 787 -3.04 -32.76 -13.85
N SER A 788 -2.40 -33.10 -14.96
CA SER A 788 -1.38 -34.14 -14.99
C SER A 788 -0.12 -33.70 -14.22
N TYR A 789 0.48 -34.60 -13.45
CA TYR A 789 1.69 -34.32 -12.67
C TYR A 789 2.88 -33.92 -13.56
N GLN A 790 2.91 -34.43 -14.80
CA GLN A 790 3.93 -34.12 -15.81
C GLN A 790 3.86 -32.66 -16.26
N GLU A 791 2.66 -32.12 -16.47
CA GLU A 791 2.48 -30.71 -16.85
C GLU A 791 2.83 -29.77 -15.70
N ILE A 792 2.51 -30.16 -14.46
CA ILE A 792 2.83 -29.38 -13.26
C ILE A 792 4.35 -29.33 -13.07
N ASP A 793 5.02 -30.48 -13.08
CA ASP A 793 6.48 -30.53 -12.88
C ASP A 793 7.20 -29.80 -14.01
N ALA A 794 6.87 -30.06 -15.28
CA ALA A 794 7.50 -29.38 -16.41
C ALA A 794 7.40 -27.84 -16.36
N ARG A 795 6.33 -27.30 -15.74
CA ARG A 795 6.12 -25.86 -15.64
C ARG A 795 6.86 -25.22 -14.46
N TYR A 796 6.96 -25.91 -13.32
CA TYR A 796 7.44 -25.30 -12.07
C TYR A 796 8.76 -25.88 -11.55
N HIS A 797 9.27 -26.97 -12.11
CA HIS A 797 10.50 -27.65 -11.67
C HIS A 797 11.73 -26.74 -11.63
N SER A 798 11.83 -25.77 -12.56
CA SER A 798 12.95 -24.83 -12.64
C SER A 798 12.96 -23.80 -11.49
N LEU A 799 11.86 -23.64 -10.76
CA LEU A 799 11.76 -22.66 -9.69
C LEU A 799 12.51 -23.11 -8.44
N HIS A 800 13.36 -22.23 -7.91
CA HIS A 800 14.18 -22.52 -6.72
C HIS A 800 13.35 -22.98 -5.51
N HIS A 801 12.14 -22.43 -5.34
CA HIS A 801 11.27 -22.73 -4.21
C HIS A 801 10.33 -23.92 -4.44
N TYR A 802 10.36 -24.58 -5.60
CA TYR A 802 9.44 -25.67 -5.94
C TYR A 802 9.48 -26.81 -4.91
N LYS A 803 10.68 -27.27 -4.56
CA LYS A 803 10.89 -28.30 -3.53
C LYS A 803 10.32 -27.91 -2.17
N PHE A 804 10.56 -26.67 -1.75
CA PHE A 804 10.04 -26.13 -0.48
C PHE A 804 8.51 -26.06 -0.50
N SER A 805 7.90 -25.73 -1.64
CA SER A 805 6.44 -25.73 -1.80
C SER A 805 5.85 -27.12 -1.70
N LEU A 806 6.47 -28.14 -2.32
CA LEU A 806 6.04 -29.55 -2.17
C LEU A 806 6.08 -30.00 -0.70
N GLU A 807 7.15 -29.62 0.02
CA GLU A 807 7.29 -29.90 1.45
C GLU A 807 6.20 -29.22 2.30
N LYS A 808 5.88 -27.96 1.99
CA LYS A 808 4.84 -27.18 2.69
C LYS A 808 3.45 -27.78 2.47
N ILE A 809 3.10 -28.17 1.24
CA ILE A 809 1.82 -28.84 0.92
C ILE A 809 1.73 -30.17 1.65
N LEU A 810 2.80 -30.99 1.62
CA LEU A 810 2.82 -32.28 2.30
C LEU A 810 2.59 -32.10 3.81
N SER A 811 3.30 -31.15 4.44
CA SER A 811 3.16 -30.83 5.86
C SER A 811 1.73 -30.38 6.19
N GLY A 812 1.15 -29.48 5.39
CA GLY A 812 -0.22 -28.99 5.56
C GLY A 812 -1.25 -30.11 5.51
N LYS A 813 -1.19 -30.99 4.49
CA LYS A 813 -2.13 -32.10 4.33
C LYS A 813 -2.02 -33.15 5.43
N ILE A 814 -0.83 -33.33 6.01
CA ILE A 814 -0.65 -34.21 7.17
C ILE A 814 -1.33 -33.60 8.41
N LEU A 815 -1.16 -32.29 8.64
CA LEU A 815 -1.78 -31.60 9.78
C LEU A 815 -3.32 -31.58 9.67
N SER A 816 -3.88 -31.49 8.46
CA SER A 816 -5.33 -31.53 8.22
C SER A 816 -5.92 -32.94 8.03
N ASN A 817 -5.10 -34.01 8.05
CA ASN A 817 -5.50 -35.39 7.73
C ASN A 817 -6.16 -35.57 6.35
N GLU A 818 -5.68 -34.84 5.35
CA GLU A 818 -6.15 -34.89 3.97
C GLU A 818 -5.51 -36.02 3.14
N PRO A 819 -6.13 -36.44 2.02
CA PRO A 819 -5.56 -37.50 1.17
C PRO A 819 -4.21 -37.10 0.54
N LEU A 820 -3.19 -37.93 0.78
CA LEU A 820 -1.81 -37.69 0.33
C LEU A 820 -1.48 -38.25 -1.07
N SER A 821 -2.37 -39.02 -1.69
CA SER A 821 -2.07 -39.76 -2.93
C SER A 821 -1.59 -38.88 -4.08
N HIS A 822 -2.24 -37.73 -4.29
CA HIS A 822 -1.93 -36.82 -5.38
C HIS A 822 -0.59 -36.09 -5.19
N ILE A 823 -0.30 -35.64 -3.96
CA ILE A 823 0.97 -34.96 -3.66
C ILE A 823 2.14 -35.94 -3.65
N LEU A 824 1.96 -37.16 -3.13
CA LEU A 824 2.99 -38.20 -3.17
C LEU A 824 3.32 -38.60 -4.61
N SER A 825 2.31 -38.73 -5.48
CA SER A 825 2.54 -39.01 -6.91
C SER A 825 3.34 -37.91 -7.62
N LEU A 826 3.12 -36.64 -7.24
CA LEU A 826 3.88 -35.51 -7.78
C LEU A 826 5.33 -35.51 -7.26
N ILE A 827 5.54 -35.81 -5.97
CA ILE A 827 6.88 -35.96 -5.37
C ILE A 827 7.63 -37.13 -6.02
N ASP A 828 6.96 -38.27 -6.23
CA ASP A 828 7.53 -39.44 -6.88
C ASP A 828 7.93 -39.12 -8.33
N HIS A 829 7.19 -38.24 -9.03
CA HIS A 829 7.56 -37.80 -10.37
C HIS A 829 8.75 -36.83 -10.36
N TYR A 830 8.79 -35.89 -9.41
CA TYR A 830 9.93 -34.99 -9.21
C TYR A 830 11.24 -35.77 -8.98
N ASP A 831 11.16 -36.88 -8.24
CA ASP A 831 12.30 -37.74 -7.91
C ASP A 831 12.84 -38.55 -9.10
N GLN A 832 12.09 -38.64 -10.21
CA GLN A 832 12.55 -39.26 -11.48
C GLN A 832 13.55 -38.38 -12.25
N GLY A 833 13.85 -37.18 -11.74
CA GLY A 833 14.83 -36.26 -12.32
C GLY A 833 16.30 -36.68 -12.15
N PRO A 834 17.27 -35.89 -12.65
CA PRO A 834 18.69 -36.24 -12.65
C PRO A 834 19.34 -36.35 -11.26
N LYS A 835 18.68 -35.92 -10.18
CA LYS A 835 19.09 -36.13 -8.77
C LYS A 835 18.06 -37.02 -8.07
N HIS A 836 18.38 -38.29 -7.84
CA HIS A 836 17.49 -39.31 -7.25
C HIS A 836 17.42 -39.23 -5.70
N SER A 837 17.32 -38.02 -5.16
CA SER A 837 17.38 -37.75 -3.71
C SER A 837 16.28 -36.78 -3.23
N GLY A 838 15.45 -36.30 -4.15
CA GLY A 838 14.50 -35.22 -3.90
C GLY A 838 13.39 -35.63 -2.96
N ARG A 839 12.87 -36.85 -3.14
CA ARG A 839 11.78 -37.42 -2.33
C ARG A 839 12.16 -37.59 -0.87
N LEU A 840 13.31 -38.21 -0.60
CA LEU A 840 13.80 -38.46 0.75
C LEU A 840 14.04 -37.16 1.51
N GLU A 841 14.60 -36.16 0.85
CA GLU A 841 14.84 -34.86 1.47
C GLU A 841 13.54 -34.10 1.77
N ILE A 842 12.54 -34.13 0.87
CA ILE A 842 11.22 -33.52 1.12
C ILE A 842 10.52 -34.19 2.31
N ILE A 843 10.49 -35.52 2.34
CA ILE A 843 9.84 -36.30 3.41
C ILE A 843 10.56 -36.07 4.75
N SER A 844 11.89 -36.09 4.76
CA SER A 844 12.70 -35.87 5.96
C SER A 844 12.52 -34.45 6.54
N ASN A 845 12.56 -33.41 5.70
CA ASN A 845 12.33 -32.05 6.16
C ASN A 845 10.90 -31.83 6.65
N CYS A 846 9.91 -32.48 6.02
CA CYS A 846 8.54 -32.49 6.51
C CYS A 846 8.44 -33.10 7.92
N LEU A 847 9.01 -34.31 8.13
CA LEU A 847 9.04 -34.99 9.43
C LEU A 847 9.70 -34.15 10.53
N ARG A 848 10.73 -33.36 10.18
CA ARG A 848 11.39 -32.43 11.11
C ARG A 848 10.48 -31.29 11.58
N LYS A 849 9.53 -30.85 10.75
CA LYS A 849 8.68 -29.67 11.01
C LYS A 849 7.36 -30.00 11.70
N ILE A 850 6.91 -31.25 11.64
CA ILE A 850 5.64 -31.70 12.22
C ILE A 850 5.84 -32.41 13.57
N GLU A 851 4.86 -32.30 14.46
CA GLU A 851 4.91 -32.95 15.78
C GLU A 851 4.74 -34.48 15.67
N VAL A 852 5.30 -35.21 16.64
CA VAL A 852 5.36 -36.69 16.67
C VAL A 852 3.98 -37.33 16.54
N GLU A 853 2.93 -36.66 17.03
CA GLU A 853 1.54 -37.17 16.95
C GLU A 853 0.99 -37.29 15.53
N HIS A 854 1.57 -36.57 14.58
CA HIS A 854 1.16 -36.58 13.17
C HIS A 854 1.99 -37.55 12.30
N TRP A 855 3.09 -38.11 12.82
CA TRP A 855 3.99 -38.99 12.06
C TRP A 855 3.30 -40.30 11.63
N ASP A 856 2.43 -40.86 12.49
CA ASP A 856 1.69 -42.09 12.23
C ASP A 856 0.84 -42.01 10.95
N TYR A 857 0.27 -40.84 10.66
CA TYR A 857 -0.56 -40.64 9.47
C TYR A 857 0.26 -40.75 8.19
N LEU A 858 1.46 -40.16 8.17
CA LEU A 858 2.36 -40.19 7.02
C LEU A 858 2.90 -41.60 6.77
N PHE A 859 3.40 -42.30 7.81
CA PHE A 859 3.95 -43.66 7.66
C PHE A 859 2.90 -44.68 7.18
N LYS A 860 1.66 -44.58 7.66
CA LYS A 860 0.55 -45.41 7.19
C LYS A 860 0.20 -45.19 5.72
N LYS A 861 0.41 -43.98 5.20
CA LYS A 861 0.09 -43.63 3.81
C LYS A 861 1.24 -43.90 2.84
N LEU A 862 2.49 -43.85 3.32
CA LEU A 862 3.68 -44.22 2.56
C LEU A 862 3.90 -45.75 2.50
N ASP A 863 3.26 -46.52 3.38
CA ASP A 863 3.52 -47.96 3.59
C ASP A 863 5.01 -48.24 3.89
N GLN A 864 5.65 -47.29 4.58
CA GLN A 864 7.07 -47.33 4.92
C GLN A 864 7.23 -46.94 6.39
N SER A 865 8.04 -47.70 7.12
CA SER A 865 8.44 -47.37 8.48
C SER A 865 9.61 -46.37 8.49
N PRO A 866 9.86 -45.65 9.60
CA PRO A 866 11.07 -44.84 9.75
C PRO A 866 12.36 -45.61 9.45
N ARG A 867 12.37 -46.93 9.74
CA ARG A 867 13.49 -47.84 9.45
C ARG A 867 13.72 -48.02 7.94
N ASP A 868 12.64 -48.16 7.17
CA ASP A 868 12.72 -48.35 5.72
C ASP A 868 13.21 -47.07 5.01
N LEU A 869 12.81 -45.90 5.50
CA LEU A 869 13.33 -44.61 5.00
C LEU A 869 14.81 -44.42 5.36
N LEU A 870 15.23 -44.87 6.53
CA LEU A 870 16.62 -44.77 6.96
C LEU A 870 17.54 -45.71 6.16
N LEU A 871 17.07 -46.91 5.82
CA LEU A 871 17.74 -47.82 4.88
C LEU A 871 17.89 -47.21 3.49
N GLN A 872 16.84 -46.56 2.96
CA GLN A 872 16.91 -45.86 1.67
C GLN A 872 17.97 -44.75 1.70
N CYS A 873 18.05 -43.95 2.77
CA CYS A 873 19.09 -42.92 2.88
C CYS A 873 20.52 -43.48 2.96
N ILE A 874 20.70 -44.68 3.51
CA ILE A 874 22.00 -45.39 3.52
C ILE A 874 22.34 -45.88 2.10
N GLU A 875 21.37 -46.41 1.36
CA GLU A 875 21.55 -46.88 -0.01
C GLU A 875 21.86 -45.74 -1.01
N HIS A 876 21.32 -44.54 -0.74
CA HIS A 876 21.51 -43.34 -1.57
C HIS A 876 22.70 -42.44 -1.14
N ASP A 877 23.43 -42.79 -0.06
CA ASP A 877 24.58 -42.05 0.50
C ASP A 877 24.29 -40.57 0.86
N GLU A 878 23.08 -40.29 1.36
CA GLU A 878 22.63 -38.93 1.68
C GLU A 878 22.85 -38.57 3.16
N ALA A 879 24.11 -38.29 3.53
CA ALA A 879 24.50 -38.02 4.91
C ALA A 879 23.69 -36.91 5.62
N ARG A 880 23.25 -35.87 4.90
CA ARG A 880 22.48 -34.74 5.46
C ARG A 880 21.06 -35.12 5.86
N VAL A 881 20.38 -35.91 5.03
CA VAL A 881 19.00 -36.39 5.25
C VAL A 881 19.00 -37.47 6.33
N LEU A 882 20.06 -38.28 6.36
CA LEU A 882 20.29 -39.36 7.31
C LEU A 882 20.29 -38.89 8.77
N GLY A 883 20.94 -37.77 9.07
CA GLY A 883 20.98 -37.22 10.44
C GLY A 883 19.61 -36.80 10.98
N VAL A 884 18.76 -36.23 10.12
CA VAL A 884 17.38 -35.83 10.49
C VAL A 884 16.49 -37.05 10.69
N LEU A 885 16.55 -38.03 9.78
CA LEU A 885 15.75 -39.26 9.89
C LEU A 885 16.19 -40.14 11.07
N LEU A 886 17.46 -40.10 11.46
CA LEU A 886 17.94 -40.75 12.68
C LEU A 886 17.25 -40.16 13.90
N MET A 887 17.12 -38.83 14.00
CA MET A 887 16.37 -38.21 15.10
C MET A 887 14.88 -38.61 15.09
N VAL A 888 14.27 -38.76 13.92
CA VAL A 888 12.89 -39.25 13.78
C VAL A 888 12.79 -40.70 14.24
N PHE A 889 13.69 -41.57 13.79
CA PHE A 889 13.76 -42.99 14.17
C PHE A 889 13.91 -43.16 15.69
N LEU A 890 14.78 -42.38 16.32
CA LEU A 890 15.04 -42.43 17.77
C LEU A 890 13.85 -41.96 18.62
N ASN A 891 13.01 -41.07 18.09
CA ASN A 891 11.86 -40.49 18.81
C ASN A 891 10.51 -41.15 18.46
N TYR A 892 10.49 -42.09 17.49
CA TYR A 892 9.27 -42.74 17.05
C TYR A 892 8.95 -43.98 17.90
N ASP A 893 7.96 -43.86 18.79
CA ASP A 893 7.42 -45.00 19.54
C ASP A 893 6.33 -45.72 18.72
N GLY A 894 6.73 -46.75 17.96
CA GLY A 894 5.82 -47.59 17.16
C GLY A 894 4.79 -48.41 17.98
N SER A 895 4.72 -48.24 19.30
CA SER A 895 3.92 -49.04 20.24
C SER A 895 2.46 -48.60 20.41
N LYS A 896 1.99 -47.58 19.68
CA LYS A 896 0.57 -47.15 19.72
C LYS A 896 -0.35 -47.93 18.78
N GLN A 897 0.15 -48.92 18.03
CA GLN A 897 -0.61 -49.58 16.95
C GLN A 897 -1.64 -50.65 17.35
N ASP A 898 -1.74 -51.12 18.60
CA ASP A 898 -2.58 -52.31 18.92
C ASP A 898 -3.77 -52.09 19.87
N LYS A 899 -4.38 -50.90 19.89
CA LYS A 899 -5.61 -50.67 20.69
C LYS A 899 -6.79 -50.01 19.98
N THR A 900 -6.95 -50.18 18.67
CA THR A 900 -8.26 -49.91 18.02
C THR A 900 -8.41 -50.70 16.70
N SER A 901 -8.57 -52.02 16.80
CA SER A 901 -9.11 -52.85 15.73
C SER A 901 -9.92 -54.00 16.32
N THR A 902 -11.03 -53.65 16.95
CA THR A 902 -12.20 -54.54 16.98
C THR A 902 -13.34 -53.79 16.31
N GLU A 903 -13.52 -54.08 15.02
CA GLU A 903 -14.77 -53.80 14.32
C GLU A 903 -15.95 -54.39 15.10
N PRO A 904 -17.05 -53.65 15.31
CA PRO A 904 -18.31 -54.27 15.67
C PRO A 904 -18.96 -54.80 14.37
N ILE A 905 -18.92 -56.12 14.20
CA ILE A 905 -19.70 -56.83 13.18
C ILE A 905 -21.19 -56.46 13.34
N GLU A 906 -21.78 -55.98 12.25
CA GLU A 906 -23.21 -55.74 12.12
C GLU A 906 -24.03 -57.01 12.38
N LYS A 907 -25.15 -56.80 13.08
CA LYS A 907 -26.20 -57.79 13.27
C LYS A 907 -26.89 -58.11 11.94
N MET A 908 -27.01 -59.39 11.61
CA MET A 908 -28.28 -59.93 11.11
C MET A 908 -29.01 -60.63 12.26
N LYS A 909 -30.15 -60.07 12.66
CA LYS A 909 -31.18 -60.80 13.40
C LYS A 909 -31.98 -61.63 12.39
N SER A 910 -32.24 -62.88 12.74
CA SER A 910 -33.59 -63.44 12.63
C SER A 910 -33.95 -64.13 13.95
N ASP A 911 -35.24 -64.14 14.20
CA ASP A 911 -35.93 -64.42 15.46
C ASP A 911 -35.71 -65.84 16.03
N ASN A 912 -35.66 -65.95 17.36
CA ASN A 912 -36.83 -66.41 18.13
C ASN A 912 -36.70 -66.20 19.66
N ASN A 913 -37.68 -65.47 20.20
CA ASN A 913 -38.29 -65.47 21.56
C ASN A 913 -37.41 -65.54 22.83
N GLY A 914 -37.60 -64.73 23.87
CA GLY A 914 -38.62 -63.74 24.16
C GLY A 914 -38.53 -63.27 25.64
N ASN A 915 -39.08 -62.07 25.88
CA ASN A 915 -39.59 -61.51 27.14
C ASN A 915 -38.67 -61.07 28.31
N ASN A 916 -38.79 -59.75 28.55
CA ASN A 916 -39.16 -59.06 29.80
C ASN A 916 -38.12 -58.27 30.64
N LYS A 917 -38.33 -56.94 30.62
CA LYS A 917 -38.43 -55.95 31.73
C LYS A 917 -37.17 -55.32 32.38
N LYS A 918 -37.10 -53.98 32.16
CA LYS A 918 -36.97 -52.84 33.11
C LYS A 918 -35.61 -52.43 33.73
N SER A 919 -35.15 -51.25 33.24
CA SER A 919 -34.97 -49.94 33.95
C SER A 919 -33.73 -49.58 34.82
N LYS A 920 -33.07 -48.49 34.38
CA LYS A 920 -32.71 -47.20 35.05
C LYS A 920 -31.66 -47.11 36.19
N ASN A 921 -30.69 -46.20 35.93
CA ASN A 921 -30.31 -44.94 36.65
C ASN A 921 -29.11 -44.83 37.63
N LYS A 922 -28.34 -43.72 37.37
CA LYS A 922 -27.74 -42.69 38.29
C LYS A 922 -26.58 -43.14 39.22
N ASN A 923 -25.53 -42.36 39.56
CA ASN A 923 -25.37 -40.91 39.76
C ASN A 923 -23.90 -40.56 40.19
N LYS A 924 -23.44 -39.34 39.87
CA LYS A 924 -22.63 -38.33 40.62
C LYS A 924 -21.75 -38.73 41.83
N ASN A 925 -20.56 -38.11 42.00
CA ASN A 925 -20.35 -36.81 42.71
C ASN A 925 -18.87 -36.36 42.95
N LYS A 926 -18.73 -35.02 43.18
CA LYS A 926 -17.74 -34.24 43.99
C LYS A 926 -16.33 -33.93 43.43
N ASN A 927 -15.57 -32.92 43.90
CA ASN A 927 -15.73 -31.48 44.23
C ASN A 927 -14.35 -30.97 44.79
N LYS A 928 -14.01 -29.70 44.54
CA LYS A 928 -13.25 -28.71 45.38
C LYS A 928 -11.70 -28.65 45.50
N ASN A 929 -11.19 -27.48 45.04
CA ASN A 929 -10.39 -26.41 45.70
C ASN A 929 -8.98 -26.64 46.31
N LYS A 930 -7.99 -25.78 45.94
CA LYS A 930 -7.50 -24.62 46.75
C LYS A 930 -6.40 -23.78 46.03
N LYS A 931 -6.25 -22.51 46.47
CA LYS A 931 -5.39 -21.42 45.97
C LYS A 931 -4.03 -21.27 46.70
N ASN A 932 -3.06 -20.71 45.95
CA ASN A 932 -2.01 -19.71 46.24
C ASN A 932 -0.86 -19.95 47.25
N LYS A 933 0.39 -19.72 46.80
CA LYS A 933 1.23 -18.56 47.20
C LYS A 933 2.51 -18.41 46.34
N LYS A 934 3.01 -17.16 46.30
CA LYS A 934 4.13 -16.58 45.54
C LYS A 934 5.50 -16.70 46.23
N ASN A 935 6.54 -16.53 45.41
CA ASN A 935 7.82 -15.81 45.59
C ASN A 935 9.12 -16.51 46.01
N GLN A 936 10.04 -16.53 45.02
CA GLN A 936 11.38 -15.91 44.96
C GLN A 936 12.57 -16.43 45.80
N ASN A 937 13.56 -16.89 45.01
CA ASN A 937 14.99 -16.54 44.96
C ASN A 937 16.05 -17.08 45.93
N LYS A 938 17.08 -17.64 45.25
CA LYS A 938 18.55 -17.44 45.37
C LYS A 938 19.41 -18.37 46.24
N GLN A 939 20.34 -19.00 45.50
CA GLN A 939 21.79 -19.14 45.72
C GLN A 939 22.36 -20.19 46.69
N SER A 940 22.80 -21.31 46.08
CA SER A 940 24.19 -21.82 45.93
C SER A 940 25.09 -22.14 47.13
N LYS A 941 25.83 -23.26 46.94
CA LYS A 941 27.10 -23.74 47.55
C LYS A 941 26.95 -24.77 48.68
N SER A 942 27.81 -25.77 48.84
CA SER A 942 28.79 -26.49 48.01
C SER A 942 29.34 -27.62 48.89
N ASP A 943 29.67 -28.75 48.26
CA ASP A 943 30.70 -29.74 48.62
C ASP A 943 30.61 -30.62 49.90
N LYS A 944 30.39 -31.92 49.61
CA LYS A 944 31.27 -33.09 49.88
C LYS A 944 31.68 -33.43 51.33
N LYS A 945 31.25 -34.61 51.81
CA LYS A 945 31.93 -35.94 51.66
C LYS A 945 32.00 -36.77 52.95
N ASP A 946 31.90 -38.09 52.72
CA ASP A 946 32.48 -39.22 53.46
C ASP A 946 31.81 -39.63 54.79
N GLU A 947 31.63 -40.90 55.15
CA GLU A 947 31.62 -42.21 54.47
C GLU A 947 31.31 -43.28 55.54
N ASN A 948 30.80 -44.44 55.10
CA ASN A 948 30.96 -45.80 55.70
C ASN A 948 30.25 -46.12 57.04
N ASP A 949 29.72 -47.32 57.29
CA ASP A 949 29.81 -48.61 56.60
C ASP A 949 28.73 -49.58 57.14
N LYS A 950 28.31 -50.53 56.29
CA LYS A 950 27.83 -51.94 56.49
C LYS A 950 26.83 -52.27 57.62
N GLY A 951 25.80 -53.10 57.42
CA GLY A 951 25.46 -54.01 56.33
C GLY A 951 24.67 -55.21 56.92
N ASN A 952 23.59 -55.62 56.26
CA ASN A 952 23.25 -57.03 56.00
C ASN A 952 21.94 -57.16 55.22
N GLU A 953 22.00 -58.05 54.24
CA GLU A 953 20.99 -58.44 53.26
C GLU A 953 19.91 -59.35 53.86
N THR A 954 18.70 -59.30 53.31
CA THR A 954 17.97 -60.47 52.77
C THR A 954 16.79 -60.01 51.91
N GLU A 955 16.61 -60.71 50.80
CA GLU A 955 15.82 -60.42 49.59
C GLU A 955 14.30 -60.55 49.76
N THR A 956 13.51 -59.81 48.97
CA THR A 956 12.38 -60.35 48.18
C THR A 956 11.85 -59.39 47.10
N GLU A 957 11.92 -59.86 45.85
CA GLU A 957 11.04 -59.67 44.67
C GLU A 957 10.83 -58.29 43.99
N ILE A 958 11.45 -58.18 42.80
CA ILE A 958 11.15 -57.23 41.71
C ILE A 958 10.75 -58.04 40.46
N CYS A 959 9.63 -57.69 39.82
CA CYS A 959 9.26 -57.98 38.42
C CYS A 959 8.13 -56.99 38.03
N GLN A 960 7.98 -56.40 36.85
CA GLN A 960 8.68 -56.37 35.56
C GLN A 960 8.00 -55.20 34.80
N THR A 961 8.75 -54.28 34.22
CA THR A 961 8.24 -53.26 33.28
C THR A 961 8.55 -53.73 31.86
N GLU A 962 7.53 -53.79 31.01
CA GLU A 962 7.57 -54.42 29.68
C GLU A 962 8.46 -53.67 28.66
N ALA A 963 9.35 -54.45 28.04
CA ALA A 963 10.44 -54.09 27.17
C ALA A 963 10.06 -54.06 25.67
N GLY A 964 9.06 -53.26 25.30
CA GLY A 964 8.50 -53.28 23.92
C GLY A 964 9.21 -52.41 22.88
N SER A 965 9.65 -51.18 23.24
CA SER A 965 10.23 -50.21 22.28
C SER A 965 11.72 -50.48 21.99
N ILE A 966 12.48 -50.86 23.04
CA ILE A 966 13.94 -51.07 22.99
C ILE A 966 14.31 -52.39 22.28
N ALA A 967 13.44 -53.42 22.33
CA ALA A 967 13.69 -54.72 21.72
C ALA A 967 13.72 -54.66 20.18
N THR A 968 12.99 -53.72 19.56
CA THR A 968 13.04 -53.48 18.11
C THR A 968 14.32 -52.77 17.67
N ILE A 969 14.85 -51.85 18.50
CA ILE A 969 16.09 -51.11 18.25
C ILE A 969 17.32 -52.03 18.36
N LEU A 970 17.24 -53.08 19.18
CA LEU A 970 18.29 -54.08 19.37
C LEU A 970 18.58 -54.95 18.12
N ASN A 971 17.73 -54.95 17.10
CA ASN A 971 18.00 -55.63 15.82
C ASN A 971 18.71 -54.73 14.78
N ASP A 972 19.04 -53.49 15.12
CA ASP A 972 19.58 -52.47 14.20
C ASP A 972 21.01 -51.99 14.56
N GLU A 973 21.77 -52.80 15.31
CA GLU A 973 23.16 -52.51 15.71
C GLU A 973 24.09 -52.21 14.51
N GLU A 974 23.93 -52.99 13.44
CA GLU A 974 24.75 -52.86 12.22
C GLU A 974 24.35 -51.64 11.40
N LEU A 975 23.07 -51.29 11.41
CA LEU A 975 22.52 -50.11 10.74
C LEU A 975 23.03 -48.82 11.39
N MET A 976 23.04 -48.73 12.72
CA MET A 976 23.60 -47.58 13.44
C MET A 976 25.12 -47.42 13.21
N LEU A 977 25.86 -48.52 13.08
CA LEU A 977 27.29 -48.47 12.72
C LEU A 977 27.53 -48.05 11.26
N GLN A 978 26.64 -48.42 10.33
CA GLN A 978 26.70 -47.96 8.93
C GLN A 978 26.40 -46.46 8.82
N VAL A 979 25.39 -45.96 9.55
CA VAL A 979 25.08 -44.54 9.65
C VAL A 979 26.27 -43.75 10.19
N LEU A 980 26.89 -44.25 11.28
CA LEU A 980 28.07 -43.62 11.87
C LEU A 980 29.25 -43.57 10.88
N ARG A 981 29.48 -44.62 10.09
CA ARG A 981 30.53 -44.64 9.06
C ARG A 981 30.31 -43.58 7.99
N ILE A 982 29.08 -43.45 7.50
CA ILE A 982 28.74 -42.44 6.48
C ILE A 982 28.96 -41.04 7.03
N LEU A 983 28.40 -40.73 8.22
CA LEU A 983 28.54 -39.40 8.83
C LEU A 983 30.01 -39.02 9.09
N VAL A 984 30.84 -39.96 9.57
CA VAL A 984 32.27 -39.72 9.82
C VAL A 984 33.05 -39.56 8.52
N ASN A 985 32.79 -40.40 7.51
CA ASN A 985 33.43 -40.28 6.21
C ASN A 985 33.10 -38.94 5.55
N THR A 986 31.82 -38.52 5.56
CA THR A 986 31.40 -37.22 5.03
C THR A 986 32.07 -36.09 5.80
N ALA A 987 32.02 -36.10 7.15
CA ALA A 987 32.66 -35.08 7.99
C ALA A 987 34.17 -34.96 7.76
N SER A 988 34.84 -36.05 7.40
CA SER A 988 36.28 -36.09 7.10
C SER A 988 36.63 -35.60 5.69
N SER A 989 35.66 -35.61 4.77
CA SER A 989 35.83 -35.29 3.34
C SER A 989 35.34 -33.89 2.96
N THR A 990 34.56 -33.22 3.80
CA THR A 990 34.00 -31.89 3.56
C THR A 990 35.04 -30.78 3.76
N ASP A 991 35.23 -29.90 2.77
CA ASP A 991 36.16 -28.77 2.83
C ASP A 991 35.59 -27.55 3.61
N GLU A 992 34.28 -27.50 3.82
CA GLU A 992 33.59 -26.44 4.59
C GLU A 992 33.56 -26.75 6.09
N ARG A 993 34.13 -25.83 6.89
CA ARG A 993 34.34 -26.01 8.34
C ARG A 993 33.04 -26.08 9.16
N GLU A 994 32.00 -25.35 8.77
CA GLU A 994 30.72 -25.34 9.48
C GLU A 994 29.94 -26.63 9.25
N GLU A 995 29.90 -27.08 8.00
CA GLU A 995 29.23 -28.32 7.61
C GLU A 995 29.93 -29.56 8.20
N ALA A 996 31.26 -29.63 8.16
CA ALA A 996 32.02 -30.70 8.81
C ALA A 996 31.73 -30.77 10.32
N ARG A 997 31.57 -29.62 10.99
CA ARG A 997 31.26 -29.55 12.43
C ARG A 997 29.88 -30.14 12.74
N GLU A 998 28.86 -29.86 11.92
CA GLU A 998 27.52 -30.43 12.10
C GLU A 998 27.53 -31.96 11.99
N PHE A 999 28.24 -32.52 11.00
CA PHE A 999 28.38 -33.97 10.84
C PHE A 999 29.16 -34.62 12.00
N TRP A 1000 30.19 -33.96 12.52
CA TRP A 1000 30.89 -34.42 13.74
C TRP A 1000 29.98 -34.39 14.97
N ASP A 1001 29.23 -33.31 15.18
CA ASP A 1001 28.30 -33.19 16.32
C ASP A 1001 27.20 -34.28 16.26
N MET A 1002 26.65 -34.57 15.08
CA MET A 1002 25.70 -35.67 14.88
C MET A 1002 26.33 -37.04 15.13
N SER A 1003 27.56 -37.27 14.66
CA SER A 1003 28.32 -38.50 14.91
C SER A 1003 28.54 -38.73 16.41
N PHE A 1004 28.89 -37.69 17.17
CA PHE A 1004 29.07 -37.79 18.61
C PHE A 1004 27.75 -38.00 19.37
N GLN A 1005 26.64 -37.42 18.91
CA GLN A 1005 25.32 -37.69 19.48
C GLN A 1005 24.91 -39.15 19.27
N LEU A 1006 25.15 -39.71 18.09
CA LEU A 1006 24.90 -41.12 17.79
C LEU A 1006 25.77 -42.03 18.66
N VAL A 1007 27.07 -41.72 18.85
CA VAL A 1007 27.94 -42.50 19.75
C VAL A 1007 27.49 -42.41 21.21
N ARG A 1008 27.01 -41.25 21.67
CA ARG A 1008 26.41 -41.11 23.02
C ARG A 1008 25.15 -41.94 23.18
N PHE A 1009 24.32 -42.00 22.15
CA PHE A 1009 23.12 -42.84 22.16
C PHE A 1009 23.49 -44.34 22.16
N ILE A 1010 24.44 -44.75 21.31
CA ILE A 1010 25.02 -46.10 21.33
C ILE A 1010 25.58 -46.43 22.71
N HIS A 1011 26.26 -45.49 23.39
CA HIS A 1011 26.78 -45.68 24.74
C HIS A 1011 25.68 -45.95 25.76
N ALA A 1012 24.58 -45.19 25.72
CA ALA A 1012 23.44 -45.39 26.62
C ALA A 1012 22.77 -46.75 26.38
N LEU A 1013 22.63 -47.17 25.12
CA LEU A 1013 22.12 -48.51 24.77
C LEU A 1013 23.07 -49.64 25.20
N ASP A 1014 24.38 -49.40 25.12
CA ASP A 1014 25.41 -50.39 25.46
C ASP A 1014 25.55 -50.56 26.99
N GLU A 1015 25.35 -49.49 27.76
CA GLU A 1015 25.28 -49.54 29.23
C GLU A 1015 24.10 -50.38 29.75
N GLU A 1016 22.97 -50.40 29.04
CA GLU A 1016 21.81 -51.23 29.40
C GLU A 1016 21.96 -52.71 28.98
N ASN A 1017 22.69 -53.02 27.90
CA ASN A 1017 22.68 -54.36 27.28
C ASN A 1017 24.04 -55.11 27.20
N LYS A 1018 25.16 -54.50 27.61
CA LYS A 1018 26.52 -55.11 27.63
C LYS A 1018 26.97 -55.70 26.28
N THR A 1019 26.86 -54.93 25.21
CA THR A 1019 27.35 -55.30 23.88
C THR A 1019 28.79 -54.78 23.66
N SER A 1020 29.39 -55.02 22.49
CA SER A 1020 30.71 -54.45 22.10
C SER A 1020 30.56 -53.31 21.08
N LEU A 1021 29.37 -52.72 20.99
CA LEU A 1021 29.00 -51.72 19.99
C LEU A 1021 29.75 -50.42 20.16
N ILE A 1022 29.91 -49.94 21.40
CA ILE A 1022 30.64 -48.71 21.69
C ILE A 1022 32.11 -48.80 21.24
N GLN A 1023 32.75 -49.97 21.41
CA GLN A 1023 34.13 -50.18 20.98
C GLN A 1023 34.26 -50.12 19.45
N ARG A 1024 33.29 -50.66 18.71
CA ARG A 1024 33.25 -50.60 17.24
C ARG A 1024 32.90 -49.20 16.72
N ALA A 1025 32.02 -48.49 17.41
CA ALA A 1025 31.66 -47.11 17.09
C ALA A 1025 32.84 -46.15 17.31
N VAL A 1026 33.55 -46.30 18.43
CA VAL A 1026 34.76 -45.52 18.73
C VAL A 1026 35.90 -45.84 17.76
N GLN A 1027 36.05 -47.09 17.33
CA GLN A 1027 36.99 -47.47 16.24
C GLN A 1027 36.63 -46.87 14.88
N THR A 1028 35.38 -46.46 14.67
CA THR A 1028 34.95 -45.80 13.43
C THR A 1028 35.25 -44.31 13.45
N LEU A 1029 35.34 -43.69 14.65
CA LEU A 1029 35.72 -42.29 14.83
C LEU A 1029 37.24 -42.05 14.75
N SER A 1030 38.04 -43.11 14.93
CA SER A 1030 39.51 -43.09 14.86
C SER A 1030 40.02 -43.34 13.45
#